data_AF-A0A553EMP7-F1
#
_entry.id   AF-A0A553EMP7-F1
#
_cell.length_a   1.000
_cell.length_b   1.000
_cell.length_c   1.000
_cell.angle_alpha   90.00
_cell.angle_beta   90.00
_cell.angle_gamma   90.00
#
_symmetry.space_group_name_H-M   'P 1'
#
loop_
_entity.id
_entity.type
_entity.pdbx_description
1 polymer ?
#
loop_
_entity_poly.entity_id
_entity_poly.type
_entity_poly.pdbx_seq_one_letter_code
_entity_poly.pdbx_strand_id
1 'polypeptide(L)'
;MLLLLVYTYCLSVSMAVATDKSFPAQKVINRQFGDGLKNVIFKMIEPCEGKETFLIESSKGVLTISGSSQVALCFAFRYYLKNVCGAMKTWSGEHLSLPETWPEYNSAKQTTPYDYRYFLNVCTYGYTAPYWNWERWEKEIDWMALHGVNLPLATVAAEAIAERVWLRLGLDKKDIQSFFTAPAHLPWHRMGNLNSWDGGLSDSWQKDQIHLQHLILNRMRELNMHPIAPAFAGFVPMAFVEKHPEIKFNHLKWGGFDEKYNAYVLPPDSPFFVEIGKMFVEEWEKEFGKNDFYLSDSFNEMELPVAKDDTEGKHKLLSQYGETIYKSISAGNPDAVWVTQGWTFGYHHSFWDKESLTALLSHVPDDKMIIIDLGNEFPKWVWKTEQTWKAHEGFYGKKWIFSYVPNFGGKNLLTGDLGLYASASIEALHSKYGEKLVGFGSAPEGLENNEVIYELLADVGWSKSAIDLDLWLKEYCIARYGGYPKKMSEAWSLLRKSSYGTFYSYPRFTWQTAVPDSRRKSKVDMSDDFFHAIELFLSCSDNLKESDLYKYDAIEFASYYLCAKADLLYVKALEKKQMGAKNEANKLLEKVVALLQQADKLLLSHPLHRLDRWVEQARNCGQSVVEKDFYEANAKRLITTWGGIQEDYAARTWSGLIKDYYIPRLQLYFSDKKKDDWEEKWITTPWHNTTEPFQEPLDEAVKLVRDAVAL
;
A
#
# COMPACT_ATOMS: atom_id res chain seq x y z
N MET A 1 -63.76 11.54 61.03
CA MET A 1 -63.72 12.65 60.05
C MET A 1 -62.34 12.64 59.43
N LEU A 2 -62.29 12.62 58.08
CA LEU A 2 -61.14 12.59 57.17
C LEU A 2 -60.31 11.29 57.07
N LEU A 3 -60.57 10.55 55.99
CA LEU A 3 -59.58 9.75 55.27
C LEU A 3 -58.47 10.66 54.72
N LEU A 4 -57.22 10.22 54.77
CA LEU A 4 -56.14 10.76 53.96
C LEU A 4 -55.45 9.61 53.22
N LEU A 5 -55.64 9.59 51.90
CA LEU A 5 -54.97 8.69 50.96
C LEU A 5 -53.46 8.96 50.96
N VAL A 6 -52.68 7.89 51.11
CA VAL A 6 -51.25 7.87 50.78
C VAL A 6 -51.11 7.38 49.33
N TYR A 7 -50.75 8.30 48.42
CA TYR A 7 -50.35 7.95 47.06
C TYR A 7 -48.84 7.75 47.04
N THR A 8 -48.39 6.50 46.90
CA THR A 8 -47.00 6.14 46.62
C THR A 8 -46.71 6.38 45.14
N TYR A 9 -45.94 7.44 44.83
CA TYR A 9 -45.37 7.64 43.49
C TYR A 9 -44.12 6.74 43.34
N CYS A 10 -44.27 5.62 42.64
CA CYS A 10 -43.13 4.91 42.06
C CYS A 10 -42.60 5.73 40.87
N LEU A 11 -41.54 6.50 41.09
CA LEU A 11 -40.75 7.09 40.00
C LEU A 11 -39.89 6.00 39.37
N SER A 12 -40.43 5.34 38.33
CA SER A 12 -39.62 4.64 37.34
C SER A 12 -38.79 5.68 36.59
N VAL A 13 -37.53 5.85 36.99
CA VAL A 13 -36.55 6.61 36.20
C VAL A 13 -36.19 5.75 34.99
N SER A 14 -36.98 5.89 33.93
CA SER A 14 -36.51 5.57 32.58
C SER A 14 -35.39 6.56 32.28
N MET A 15 -34.13 6.13 32.43
CA MET A 15 -33.03 6.79 31.74
C MET A 15 -33.23 6.53 30.26
N ALA A 16 -33.99 7.40 29.61
CA ALA A 16 -33.87 7.61 28.18
C ALA A 16 -32.45 8.16 27.95
N VAL A 17 -31.51 7.27 27.66
CA VAL A 17 -30.20 7.64 27.12
C VAL A 17 -30.50 8.31 25.78
N ALA A 18 -30.22 9.61 25.69
CA ALA A 18 -30.32 10.36 24.45
C ALA A 18 -29.38 9.75 23.40
N THR A 19 -29.92 8.94 22.48
CA THR A 19 -29.22 8.36 21.33
C THR A 19 -29.17 9.36 20.17
N ASP A 20 -28.74 10.60 20.43
CA ASP A 20 -28.85 11.70 19.46
C ASP A 20 -27.49 12.24 18.96
N LYS A 21 -26.48 11.36 18.89
CA LYS A 21 -25.27 11.63 18.12
C LYS A 21 -24.97 10.42 17.22
N SER A 22 -25.21 10.56 15.92
CA SER A 22 -24.69 9.61 14.92
C SER A 22 -23.16 9.69 14.95
N PHE A 23 -22.52 8.62 15.41
CA PHE A 23 -21.06 8.51 15.42
C PHE A 23 -20.55 8.33 13.98
N PRO A 24 -19.48 9.03 13.55
CA PRO A 24 -18.81 8.74 12.28
C PRO A 24 -18.46 7.26 12.10
N ALA A 25 -18.00 6.58 13.16
CA ALA A 25 -17.76 5.14 13.17
C ALA A 25 -19.02 4.32 12.86
N GLN A 26 -20.18 4.75 13.38
CA GLN A 26 -21.45 4.10 13.07
C GLN A 26 -21.79 4.23 11.58
N LYS A 27 -21.50 5.37 10.95
CA LYS A 27 -21.69 5.52 9.50
C LYS A 27 -20.78 4.61 8.68
N VAL A 28 -19.50 4.46 9.10
CA VAL A 28 -18.58 3.48 8.51
C VAL A 28 -19.18 2.09 8.61
N ILE A 29 -19.59 1.69 9.81
CA ILE A 29 -20.13 0.36 10.06
C ILE A 29 -21.40 0.12 9.25
N ASN A 30 -22.30 1.10 9.14
CA ASN A 30 -23.49 0.99 8.30
C ASN A 30 -23.16 0.82 6.82
N ARG A 31 -22.21 1.61 6.27
CA ARG A 31 -21.77 1.45 4.87
C ARG A 31 -21.13 0.09 4.61
N GLN A 32 -20.38 -0.44 5.58
CA GLN A 32 -19.60 -1.66 5.40
C GLN A 32 -20.40 -2.94 5.71
N PHE A 33 -21.36 -2.89 6.63
CA PHE A 33 -22.06 -4.07 7.15
C PHE A 33 -23.59 -3.98 7.06
N GLY A 34 -24.11 -2.93 6.41
CA GLY A 34 -25.54 -2.70 6.19
C GLY A 34 -26.18 -1.75 7.21
N ASP A 35 -27.22 -1.05 6.77
CA ASP A 35 -28.00 -0.16 7.62
C ASP A 35 -28.84 -0.94 8.63
N GLY A 36 -28.99 -0.39 9.84
CA GLY A 36 -29.98 -0.89 10.81
C GLY A 36 -29.54 -2.09 11.64
N LEU A 37 -28.23 -2.26 11.90
CA LEU A 37 -27.73 -3.20 12.90
C LEU A 37 -28.48 -3.00 14.24
N LYS A 38 -29.34 -3.97 14.58
CA LYS A 38 -30.13 -3.92 15.80
C LYS A 38 -29.26 -4.27 17.00
N ASN A 39 -29.58 -3.69 18.14
CA ASN A 39 -28.94 -4.01 19.42
C ASN A 39 -27.41 -3.76 19.43
N VAL A 40 -26.92 -2.80 18.64
CA VAL A 40 -25.54 -2.31 18.72
C VAL A 40 -25.53 -0.90 19.30
N ILE A 41 -24.74 -0.69 20.34
CA ILE A 41 -24.60 0.57 21.06
C ILE A 41 -23.14 1.04 20.95
N PHE A 42 -22.93 2.27 20.52
CA PHE A 42 -21.61 2.90 20.49
C PHE A 42 -21.46 3.88 21.64
N LYS A 43 -20.31 3.87 22.32
CA LYS A 43 -19.99 4.77 23.44
C LYS A 43 -18.58 5.32 23.32
N MET A 44 -18.43 6.63 23.54
CA MET A 44 -17.09 7.21 23.73
C MET A 44 -16.60 6.94 25.16
N ILE A 45 -15.31 6.65 25.28
CA ILE A 45 -14.61 6.51 26.58
C ILE A 45 -13.34 7.34 26.59
N GLU A 46 -12.82 7.66 27.77
CA GLU A 46 -11.54 8.35 27.87
C GLU A 46 -10.37 7.42 27.45
N PRO A 47 -9.38 7.96 26.71
CA PRO A 47 -8.17 7.23 26.40
C PRO A 47 -7.40 6.86 27.67
N CYS A 48 -6.67 5.74 27.64
CA CYS A 48 -5.79 5.34 28.73
C CYS A 48 -4.40 5.93 28.47
N GLU A 49 -3.89 6.74 29.40
CA GLU A 49 -2.56 7.37 29.26
C GLU A 49 -2.40 8.18 27.95
N GLY A 50 -3.49 8.79 27.46
CA GLY A 50 -3.51 9.52 26.19
C GLY A 50 -3.52 8.63 24.94
N LYS A 51 -3.48 7.30 25.08
CA LYS A 51 -3.48 6.33 23.98
C LYS A 51 -4.89 5.82 23.68
N GLU A 52 -5.13 5.53 22.41
CA GLU A 52 -6.42 5.02 21.98
C GLU A 52 -6.75 3.68 22.63
N THR A 53 -8.01 3.54 23.02
CA THR A 53 -8.46 2.45 23.87
C THR A 53 -9.88 2.06 23.50
N PHE A 54 -10.17 0.75 23.57
CA PHE A 54 -11.51 0.23 23.39
C PHE A 54 -11.89 -0.82 24.45
N LEU A 55 -13.20 -1.11 24.51
CA LEU A 55 -13.82 -2.13 25.34
C LEU A 55 -15.04 -2.68 24.58
N ILE A 56 -15.21 -4.00 24.60
CA ILE A 56 -16.33 -4.68 23.96
C ILE A 56 -17.11 -5.46 25.01
N GLU A 57 -18.40 -5.18 25.11
CA GLU A 57 -19.33 -5.88 26.00
C GLU A 57 -20.54 -6.33 25.19
N SER A 58 -20.83 -7.62 25.16
CA SER A 58 -22.03 -8.16 24.55
C SER A 58 -22.75 -9.01 25.58
N SER A 59 -23.96 -8.60 25.95
CA SER A 59 -24.78 -9.32 26.92
C SER A 59 -26.27 -9.24 26.61
N LYS A 60 -26.97 -10.35 26.80
CA LYS A 60 -28.40 -10.53 26.50
C LYS A 60 -28.76 -10.10 25.07
N GLY A 61 -27.86 -10.39 24.13
CA GLY A 61 -28.03 -10.06 22.71
C GLY A 61 -27.83 -8.59 22.35
N VAL A 62 -27.24 -7.78 23.23
CA VAL A 62 -26.92 -6.37 22.97
C VAL A 62 -25.40 -6.18 22.97
N LEU A 63 -24.84 -5.77 21.85
CA LEU A 63 -23.43 -5.45 21.67
C LEU A 63 -23.19 -3.97 21.99
N THR A 64 -22.30 -3.69 22.93
CA THR A 64 -21.79 -2.36 23.24
C THR A 64 -20.32 -2.28 22.82
N ILE A 65 -20.04 -1.39 21.87
CA ILE A 65 -18.70 -1.04 21.43
C ILE A 65 -18.33 0.29 22.05
N SER A 66 -17.32 0.29 22.92
CA SER A 66 -16.79 1.49 23.56
C SER A 66 -15.40 1.80 23.04
N GLY A 67 -15.12 3.06 22.68
CA GLY A 67 -13.84 3.45 22.09
C GLY A 67 -13.50 4.92 22.37
N SER A 68 -12.21 5.24 22.46
CA SER A 68 -11.76 6.61 22.73
C SER A 68 -11.66 7.50 21.49
N SER A 69 -11.82 6.92 20.30
CA SER A 69 -11.88 7.62 19.01
C SER A 69 -12.80 6.88 18.05
N GLN A 70 -13.12 7.49 16.91
CA GLN A 70 -13.90 6.81 15.87
C GLN A 70 -13.15 5.59 15.31
N VAL A 71 -11.84 5.70 15.13
CA VAL A 71 -10.99 4.57 14.69
C VAL A 71 -11.01 3.43 15.72
N ALA A 72 -10.93 3.73 17.02
CA ALA A 72 -11.01 2.71 18.07
C ALA A 72 -12.37 1.98 18.07
N LEU A 73 -13.48 2.70 17.81
CA LEU A 73 -14.81 2.10 17.65
C LEU A 73 -14.88 1.18 16.44
N CYS A 74 -14.38 1.62 15.28
CA CYS A 74 -14.34 0.81 14.06
C CYS A 74 -13.51 -0.45 14.24
N PHE A 75 -12.30 -0.32 14.80
CA PHE A 75 -11.42 -1.44 15.05
C PHE A 75 -12.04 -2.44 16.04
N ALA A 76 -12.62 -1.97 17.14
CA ALA A 76 -13.27 -2.84 18.13
C ALA A 76 -14.45 -3.63 17.54
N PHE A 77 -15.24 -2.99 16.66
CA PHE A 77 -16.31 -3.68 15.95
C PHE A 77 -15.76 -4.76 14.99
N ARG A 78 -14.76 -4.43 14.16
CA ARG A 78 -14.08 -5.42 13.29
C ARG A 78 -13.50 -6.57 14.12
N TYR A 79 -12.81 -6.25 15.22
CA TYR A 79 -12.21 -7.24 16.12
C TYR A 79 -13.25 -8.20 16.68
N TYR A 80 -14.40 -7.68 17.12
CA TYR A 80 -15.49 -8.52 17.60
C TYR A 80 -16.06 -9.43 16.50
N LEU A 81 -16.29 -8.88 15.30
CA LEU A 81 -16.78 -9.68 14.17
C LEU A 81 -15.82 -10.84 13.84
N LYS A 82 -14.52 -10.55 13.74
CA LYS A 82 -13.50 -11.56 13.42
C LYS A 82 -13.41 -12.63 14.50
N ASN A 83 -13.20 -12.22 15.76
CA ASN A 83 -12.79 -13.13 16.83
C ASN A 83 -13.97 -13.81 17.53
N VAL A 84 -15.18 -13.24 17.45
CA VAL A 84 -16.37 -13.76 18.15
C VAL A 84 -17.43 -14.25 17.17
N CYS A 85 -17.71 -13.48 16.12
CA CYS A 85 -18.74 -13.87 15.15
C CYS A 85 -18.22 -14.78 14.02
N GLY A 86 -16.90 -14.90 13.84
CA GLY A 86 -16.34 -15.62 12.69
C GLY A 86 -16.73 -14.96 11.37
N ALA A 87 -16.76 -13.63 11.33
CA ALA A 87 -17.10 -12.84 10.15
C ALA A 87 -15.99 -11.83 9.82
N MET A 88 -15.76 -11.57 8.54
CA MET A 88 -14.83 -10.53 8.10
C MET A 88 -15.17 -9.96 6.73
N LYS A 89 -14.61 -8.79 6.45
CA LYS A 89 -14.69 -8.09 5.17
C LYS A 89 -13.30 -7.59 4.80
N THR A 90 -12.85 -7.91 3.59
CA THR A 90 -11.52 -7.56 3.05
C THR A 90 -11.69 -6.84 1.70
N TRP A 91 -10.60 -6.57 0.97
CA TRP A 91 -10.69 -5.95 -0.35
C TRP A 91 -11.34 -6.87 -1.38
N SER A 92 -11.08 -8.18 -1.29
CA SER A 92 -11.58 -9.19 -2.23
C SER A 92 -13.06 -9.52 -2.03
N GLY A 93 -13.59 -9.37 -0.82
CA GLY A 93 -15.00 -9.66 -0.56
C GLY A 93 -15.30 -9.76 0.93
N GLU A 94 -16.30 -10.56 1.26
CA GLU A 94 -16.76 -10.68 2.63
C GLU A 94 -17.29 -12.09 2.94
N HIS A 95 -17.13 -12.49 4.19
CA HIS A 95 -17.82 -13.63 4.78
C HIS A 95 -18.56 -13.09 6.00
N LEU A 96 -19.84 -12.77 5.79
CA LEU A 96 -20.70 -12.18 6.81
C LEU A 96 -21.80 -13.16 7.18
N SER A 97 -21.79 -13.59 8.44
CA SER A 97 -22.96 -14.17 9.10
C SER A 97 -23.25 -13.31 10.34
N LEU A 98 -23.89 -12.17 10.12
CA LEU A 98 -24.24 -11.27 11.21
C LEU A 98 -25.35 -11.90 12.05
N PRO A 99 -25.14 -12.08 13.37
CA PRO A 99 -26.11 -12.77 14.19
C PRO A 99 -27.31 -11.87 14.51
N GLU A 100 -28.52 -12.44 14.55
CA GLU A 100 -29.71 -11.71 15.04
C GLU A 100 -29.59 -11.34 16.52
N THR A 101 -28.87 -12.18 17.28
CA THR A 101 -28.56 -12.01 18.71
C THR A 101 -27.05 -12.04 18.89
N TRP A 102 -26.46 -10.92 19.32
CA TRP A 102 -25.02 -10.81 19.48
C TRP A 102 -24.48 -11.80 20.54
N PRO A 103 -23.48 -12.66 20.20
CA PRO A 103 -22.89 -13.62 21.14
C PRO A 103 -22.37 -12.98 22.43
N GLU A 104 -22.43 -13.69 23.55
CA GLU A 104 -21.90 -13.16 24.82
C GLU A 104 -20.38 -12.96 24.73
N TYR A 105 -19.91 -11.79 25.13
CA TYR A 105 -18.49 -11.47 25.15
C TYR A 105 -18.21 -10.33 26.10
N ASN A 106 -17.09 -10.39 26.80
CA ASN A 106 -16.63 -9.30 27.66
C ASN A 106 -15.11 -9.22 27.55
N SER A 107 -14.62 -8.18 26.90
CA SER A 107 -13.19 -7.95 26.76
C SER A 107 -12.62 -7.25 27.99
N ALA A 108 -11.33 -7.45 28.27
CA ALA A 108 -10.61 -6.45 29.04
C ALA A 108 -10.55 -5.13 28.24
N LYS A 109 -10.36 -4.01 28.94
CA LYS A 109 -10.06 -2.72 28.29
C LYS A 109 -8.70 -2.86 27.56
N GLN A 110 -8.68 -2.64 26.24
CA GLN A 110 -7.49 -2.82 25.41
C GLN A 110 -7.00 -1.49 24.84
N THR A 111 -5.73 -1.19 25.11
CA THR A 111 -5.06 0.05 24.72
C THR A 111 -3.88 -0.24 23.82
N THR A 112 -3.82 0.41 22.65
CA THR A 112 -2.65 0.32 21.77
C THR A 112 -1.43 0.95 22.45
N PRO A 113 -0.21 0.41 22.31
CA PRO A 113 0.99 1.07 22.82
C PRO A 113 1.42 2.29 21.98
N TYR A 114 0.82 2.47 20.79
CA TYR A 114 1.26 3.44 19.79
C TYR A 114 0.37 4.70 19.78
N ASP A 115 0.97 5.87 19.54
CA ASP A 115 0.20 7.09 19.20
C ASP A 115 -0.38 6.98 17.78
N TYR A 116 0.43 6.47 16.86
CA TYR A 116 0.12 6.44 15.44
C TYR A 116 0.14 5.02 14.87
N ARG A 117 -0.86 4.71 14.05
CA ARG A 117 -0.84 3.60 13.10
C ARG A 117 -0.82 4.16 11.70
N TYR A 118 0.36 4.13 11.11
CA TYR A 118 0.68 4.70 9.81
C TYR A 118 0.25 3.78 8.66
N PHE A 119 -0.24 4.37 7.57
CA PHE A 119 -0.59 3.62 6.38
C PHE A 119 -0.37 4.39 5.08
N LEU A 120 -0.11 3.60 4.02
CA LEU A 120 0.20 3.94 2.63
C LEU A 120 1.67 4.29 2.38
N ASN A 121 2.14 3.94 1.19
CA ASN A 121 3.40 4.40 0.62
C ASN A 121 3.12 5.56 -0.33
N VAL A 122 4.11 6.41 -0.61
CA VAL A 122 4.02 7.34 -1.74
C VAL A 122 3.76 6.60 -3.05
N CYS A 123 4.37 5.42 -3.24
CA CYS A 123 4.19 4.56 -4.42
C CYS A 123 2.76 4.01 -4.57
N THR A 124 1.97 3.93 -3.48
CA THR A 124 0.57 3.46 -3.56
C THR A 124 -0.27 4.34 -4.48
N TYR A 125 0.06 5.63 -4.55
CA TYR A 125 -0.60 6.60 -5.43
C TYR A 125 -0.29 6.40 -6.92
N GLY A 126 0.69 5.57 -7.27
CA GLY A 126 0.98 5.16 -8.64
C GLY A 126 0.50 3.73 -8.92
N TYR A 127 0.87 2.77 -8.08
CA TYR A 127 0.59 1.36 -8.35
C TYR A 127 -0.81 0.88 -7.96
N THR A 128 -1.62 1.70 -7.30
CA THR A 128 -2.97 1.29 -6.87
C THR A 128 -4.00 2.41 -7.00
N ALA A 129 -3.71 3.59 -6.48
CA ALA A 129 -4.69 4.67 -6.35
C ALA A 129 -4.67 5.80 -7.40
N PRO A 130 -3.90 5.77 -8.52
CA PRO A 130 -3.81 6.95 -9.39
C PRO A 130 -5.16 7.31 -10.03
N TYR A 131 -6.05 6.34 -10.20
CA TYR A 131 -7.34 6.50 -10.90
C TYR A 131 -8.55 6.24 -10.00
N TRP A 132 -8.36 6.27 -8.67
CA TRP A 132 -9.48 6.08 -7.76
C TRP A 132 -10.38 7.29 -7.72
N ASN A 133 -11.69 7.05 -7.93
CA ASN A 133 -12.72 8.05 -7.67
C ASN A 133 -13.03 8.14 -6.16
N TRP A 134 -13.96 9.02 -5.79
CA TRP A 134 -14.39 9.16 -4.40
C TRP A 134 -14.96 7.87 -3.82
N GLU A 135 -15.81 7.15 -4.56
CA GLU A 135 -16.43 5.91 -4.07
C GLU A 135 -15.39 4.85 -3.68
N ARG A 136 -14.30 4.74 -4.44
CA ARG A 136 -13.20 3.83 -4.10
C ARG A 136 -12.37 4.35 -2.91
N TRP A 137 -12.09 5.65 -2.84
CA TRP A 137 -11.41 6.26 -1.68
C TRP A 137 -12.23 6.14 -0.40
N GLU A 138 -13.55 6.28 -0.48
CA GLU A 138 -14.46 6.13 0.66
C GLU A 138 -14.33 4.72 1.27
N LYS A 139 -14.35 3.69 0.42
CA LYS A 139 -14.14 2.30 0.84
C LYS A 139 -12.76 2.09 1.46
N GLU A 140 -11.72 2.73 0.92
CA GLU A 140 -10.37 2.61 1.50
C GLU A 140 -10.28 3.26 2.88
N ILE A 141 -10.85 4.45 3.06
CA ILE A 141 -10.80 5.15 4.35
C ILE A 141 -11.64 4.42 5.39
N ASP A 142 -12.77 3.83 4.98
CA ASP A 142 -13.56 2.94 5.83
C ASP A 142 -12.75 1.70 6.23
N TRP A 143 -12.04 1.07 5.27
CA TRP A 143 -11.14 -0.05 5.54
C TRP A 143 -10.02 0.36 6.51
N MET A 144 -9.36 1.49 6.28
CA MET A 144 -8.35 2.06 7.17
C MET A 144 -8.87 2.22 8.60
N ALA A 145 -10.08 2.76 8.78
CA ALA A 145 -10.69 2.94 10.09
C ALA A 145 -10.96 1.60 10.78
N LEU A 146 -11.50 0.61 10.06
CA LEU A 146 -11.70 -0.74 10.57
C LEU A 146 -10.39 -1.43 10.94
N HIS A 147 -9.28 -1.09 10.29
CA HIS A 147 -7.93 -1.63 10.55
C HIS A 147 -7.13 -0.78 11.54
N GLY A 148 -7.77 0.19 12.20
CA GLY A 148 -7.13 0.95 13.24
C GLY A 148 -6.15 2.00 12.72
N VAL A 149 -6.14 2.39 11.45
CA VAL A 149 -5.24 3.42 10.92
C VAL A 149 -5.68 4.80 11.40
N ASN A 150 -4.75 5.60 11.91
CA ASN A 150 -5.00 7.00 12.29
C ASN A 150 -3.96 8.00 11.77
N LEU A 151 -2.93 7.57 11.05
CA LEU A 151 -1.93 8.45 10.43
C LEU A 151 -1.72 8.08 8.95
N PRO A 152 -2.75 8.20 8.07
CA PRO A 152 -2.63 7.87 6.66
C PRO A 152 -1.89 8.97 5.88
N LEU A 153 -1.14 8.57 4.85
CA LEU A 153 -0.64 9.52 3.85
C LEU A 153 -1.81 10.09 3.02
N ALA A 154 -1.76 11.38 2.66
CA ALA A 154 -2.80 12.07 1.90
C ALA A 154 -2.22 13.07 0.88
N THR A 155 -1.70 12.56 -0.25
CA THR A 155 -0.95 13.37 -1.25
C THR A 155 -1.73 13.74 -2.51
N VAL A 156 -3.04 13.48 -2.57
CA VAL A 156 -3.87 13.89 -3.72
C VAL A 156 -3.85 15.42 -3.84
N ALA A 157 -3.89 15.92 -5.08
CA ALA A 157 -3.84 17.34 -5.45
C ALA A 157 -2.51 18.08 -5.16
N ALA A 158 -1.42 17.37 -4.81
CA ALA A 158 -0.10 17.98 -4.62
C ALA A 158 0.33 18.84 -5.82
N GLU A 159 0.11 18.33 -7.04
CA GLU A 159 0.48 19.03 -8.28
C GLU A 159 -0.36 20.30 -8.51
N ALA A 160 -1.62 20.31 -8.09
CA ALA A 160 -2.49 21.48 -8.21
C ALA A 160 -2.04 22.62 -7.28
N ILE A 161 -1.57 22.27 -6.08
CA ILE A 161 -0.96 23.24 -5.15
C ILE A 161 0.39 23.72 -5.69
N ALA A 162 1.22 22.81 -6.20
CA ALA A 162 2.49 23.17 -6.84
C ALA A 162 2.28 24.14 -8.02
N GLU A 163 1.28 23.88 -8.87
CA GLU A 163 0.95 24.75 -10.01
C GLU A 163 0.64 26.19 -9.57
N ARG A 164 -0.13 26.38 -8.49
CA ARG A 164 -0.41 27.71 -7.94
C ARG A 164 0.85 28.43 -7.47
N VAL A 165 1.77 27.71 -6.84
CA VAL A 165 3.07 28.25 -6.38
C VAL A 165 3.91 28.68 -7.59
N TRP A 166 4.03 27.83 -8.61
CA TRP A 166 4.79 28.14 -9.82
C TRP A 166 4.21 29.33 -10.60
N LEU A 167 2.88 29.44 -10.70
CA LEU A 167 2.21 30.59 -11.30
C LEU A 167 2.52 31.89 -10.54
N ARG A 168 2.51 31.86 -9.20
CA ARG A 168 2.89 33.02 -8.36
C ARG A 168 4.35 33.45 -8.56
N LEU A 169 5.22 32.50 -8.88
CA LEU A 169 6.63 32.75 -9.24
C LEU A 169 6.78 33.20 -10.71
N GLY A 170 5.68 33.34 -11.45
CA GLY A 170 5.64 33.88 -12.80
C GLY A 170 6.19 32.94 -13.86
N LEU A 171 5.94 31.64 -13.71
CA LEU A 171 6.18 30.64 -14.76
C LEU A 171 4.95 30.54 -15.67
N ASP A 172 5.16 30.17 -16.94
CA ASP A 172 4.06 29.93 -17.87
C ASP A 172 3.33 28.62 -17.51
N LYS A 173 2.00 28.66 -17.61
CA LYS A 173 1.14 27.53 -17.25
C LYS A 173 1.46 26.27 -18.05
N LYS A 174 1.77 26.42 -19.35
CA LYS A 174 2.09 25.29 -20.22
C LYS A 174 3.39 24.60 -19.80
N ASP A 175 4.39 25.39 -19.42
CA ASP A 175 5.68 24.86 -18.95
C ASP A 175 5.49 24.10 -17.63
N ILE A 176 4.68 24.64 -16.72
CA ILE A 176 4.32 23.97 -15.45
C ILE A 176 3.58 22.65 -15.71
N GLN A 177 2.57 22.65 -16.58
CA GLN A 177 1.80 21.44 -16.87
C GLN A 177 2.62 20.36 -17.55
N SER A 178 3.59 20.76 -18.37
CA SER A 178 4.53 19.84 -19.01
C SER A 178 5.61 19.29 -18.07
N PHE A 179 5.83 19.92 -16.92
CA PHE A 179 6.79 19.46 -15.91
C PHE A 179 6.29 18.21 -15.17
N PHE A 180 4.99 18.16 -14.87
CA PHE A 180 4.38 17.00 -14.23
C PHE A 180 4.47 15.75 -15.12
N THR A 181 4.55 14.57 -14.52
CA THR A 181 4.35 13.29 -15.22
C THR A 181 2.86 12.99 -15.38
N ALA A 182 2.53 11.97 -16.17
CA ALA A 182 1.19 11.40 -16.20
C ALA A 182 0.79 10.79 -14.82
N PRO A 183 -0.52 10.65 -14.53
CA PRO A 183 -1.03 10.31 -13.19
C PRO A 183 -0.39 9.11 -12.51
N ALA A 184 -0.22 8.00 -13.22
CA ALA A 184 0.29 6.77 -12.63
C ALA A 184 1.77 6.88 -12.21
N HIS A 185 2.50 7.89 -12.72
CA HIS A 185 3.91 8.15 -12.39
C HIS A 185 4.14 9.28 -11.36
N LEU A 186 3.08 9.93 -10.88
CA LEU A 186 3.18 11.05 -9.94
C LEU A 186 3.98 10.78 -8.65
N PRO A 187 4.01 9.56 -8.07
CA PRO A 187 4.88 9.31 -6.93
C PRO A 187 6.36 9.64 -7.20
N TRP A 188 6.89 9.22 -8.35
CA TRP A 188 8.28 9.47 -8.74
C TRP A 188 8.52 10.93 -9.14
N HIS A 189 7.47 11.64 -9.59
CA HIS A 189 7.52 13.08 -9.75
C HIS A 189 7.70 13.81 -8.41
N ARG A 190 6.85 13.48 -7.43
CA ARG A 190 6.88 14.09 -6.09
C ARG A 190 8.19 13.83 -5.35
N MET A 191 8.78 12.65 -5.56
CA MET A 191 10.08 12.26 -5.02
C MET A 191 11.28 12.82 -5.82
N GLY A 192 11.05 13.55 -6.91
CA GLY A 192 12.11 14.16 -7.73
C GLY A 192 12.87 13.18 -8.62
N ASN A 193 12.37 11.96 -8.78
CA ASN A 193 13.00 10.94 -9.60
C ASN A 193 12.70 11.12 -11.11
N LEU A 194 11.51 11.63 -11.46
CA LEU A 194 11.01 11.62 -12.84
C LEU A 194 10.09 12.80 -13.14
N ASN A 195 10.32 13.51 -14.24
CA ASN A 195 9.52 14.63 -14.71
C ASN A 195 9.09 14.44 -16.16
N SER A 196 7.98 15.06 -16.55
CA SER A 196 7.47 15.13 -17.93
C SER A 196 7.19 13.79 -18.62
N TRP A 197 7.48 12.65 -17.99
CA TRP A 197 7.34 11.33 -18.57
C TRP A 197 5.89 10.94 -18.80
N ASP A 198 5.63 10.40 -19.99
CA ASP A 198 4.34 9.86 -20.42
C ASP A 198 3.20 10.90 -20.47
N GLY A 199 3.51 12.18 -20.31
CA GLY A 199 2.58 13.31 -20.47
C GLY A 199 2.56 14.26 -19.27
N GLY A 200 1.84 15.37 -19.42
CA GLY A 200 1.58 16.37 -18.37
C GLY A 200 0.16 16.31 -17.82
N LEU A 201 -0.18 17.22 -16.91
CA LEU A 201 -1.51 17.28 -16.29
C LEU A 201 -2.38 18.38 -16.89
N SER A 202 -3.68 18.12 -17.03
CA SER A 202 -4.67 19.08 -17.54
C SER A 202 -5.35 19.88 -16.43
N ASP A 203 -6.00 20.98 -16.80
CA ASP A 203 -6.84 21.77 -15.88
C ASP A 203 -8.00 20.95 -15.29
N SER A 204 -8.60 20.07 -16.09
CA SER A 204 -9.67 19.17 -15.65
C SER A 204 -9.16 18.23 -14.58
N TRP A 205 -8.01 17.59 -14.80
CA TRP A 205 -7.36 16.74 -13.82
C TRP A 205 -7.11 17.48 -12.51
N GLN A 206 -6.45 18.64 -12.56
CA GLN A 206 -6.09 19.41 -11.35
C GLN A 206 -7.33 19.79 -10.54
N LYS A 207 -8.41 20.22 -11.21
CA LYS A 207 -9.68 20.56 -10.57
C LYS A 207 -10.33 19.35 -9.90
N ASP A 208 -10.37 18.21 -10.59
CA ASP A 208 -10.98 16.99 -10.08
C ASP A 208 -10.19 16.43 -8.89
N GLN A 209 -8.86 16.50 -8.93
CA GLN A 209 -8.02 16.09 -7.80
C GLN A 209 -8.21 16.99 -6.58
N ILE A 210 -8.36 18.32 -6.73
CA ILE A 210 -8.69 19.22 -5.61
C ILE A 210 -10.01 18.80 -4.96
N HIS A 211 -11.06 18.58 -5.78
CA HIS A 211 -12.35 18.15 -5.27
C HIS A 211 -12.25 16.81 -4.52
N LEU A 212 -11.53 15.85 -5.08
CA LEU A 212 -11.31 14.54 -4.46
C LEU A 212 -10.58 14.67 -3.12
N GLN A 213 -9.52 15.49 -3.05
CA GLN A 213 -8.74 15.66 -1.83
C GLN A 213 -9.55 16.32 -0.70
N HIS A 214 -10.47 17.24 -1.01
CA HIS A 214 -11.43 17.76 -0.03
C HIS A 214 -12.26 16.65 0.61
N LEU A 215 -12.78 15.72 -0.21
CA LEU A 215 -13.58 14.61 0.30
C LEU A 215 -12.74 13.65 1.17
N ILE A 216 -11.52 13.34 0.72
CA ILE A 216 -10.57 12.49 1.45
C ILE A 216 -10.24 13.09 2.82
N LEU A 217 -9.77 14.33 2.87
CA LEU A 217 -9.36 14.98 4.11
C LEU A 217 -10.54 15.18 5.07
N ASN A 218 -11.72 15.52 4.54
CA ASN A 218 -12.92 15.66 5.36
C ASN A 218 -13.29 14.35 6.04
N ARG A 219 -13.28 13.21 5.31
CA ARG A 219 -13.59 11.90 5.89
C ARG A 219 -12.51 11.45 6.88
N MET A 220 -11.23 11.64 6.57
CA MET A 220 -10.13 11.33 7.48
C MET A 220 -10.28 12.09 8.81
N ARG A 221 -10.55 13.40 8.76
CA ARG A 221 -10.76 14.23 9.95
C ARG A 221 -12.05 13.87 10.71
N GLU A 222 -13.13 13.54 10.00
CA GLU A 222 -14.39 13.04 10.60
C GLU A 222 -14.13 11.79 11.47
N LEU A 223 -13.16 10.98 11.09
CA LEU A 223 -12.77 9.74 11.78
C LEU A 223 -11.64 9.92 12.80
N ASN A 224 -11.25 11.15 13.13
CA ASN A 224 -10.09 11.44 14.01
C ASN A 224 -8.75 10.88 13.47
N MET A 225 -8.60 10.77 12.15
CA MET A 225 -7.30 10.50 11.54
C MET A 225 -6.51 11.81 11.38
N HIS A 226 -5.18 11.67 11.36
CA HIS A 226 -4.19 12.73 11.17
C HIS A 226 -3.51 12.55 9.80
N PRO A 227 -4.07 13.08 8.71
CA PRO A 227 -3.50 12.90 7.39
C PRO A 227 -2.11 13.55 7.29
N ILE A 228 -1.17 12.89 6.62
CA ILE A 228 0.13 13.47 6.28
C ILE A 228 0.01 14.17 4.93
N ALA A 229 0.15 15.50 4.93
CA ALA A 229 0.13 16.33 3.73
C ALA A 229 1.50 16.30 3.02
N PRO A 230 1.58 16.57 1.70
CA PRO A 230 2.86 16.78 1.03
C PRO A 230 3.47 18.13 1.42
N ALA A 231 4.80 18.24 1.30
CA ALA A 231 5.54 19.49 1.36
C ALA A 231 6.59 19.56 0.24
N PHE A 232 7.12 20.75 0.02
CA PHE A 232 8.12 21.00 -1.01
C PHE A 232 9.46 20.33 -0.66
N ALA A 233 9.89 19.40 -1.52
CA ALA A 233 11.12 18.63 -1.35
C ALA A 233 12.35 19.22 -2.07
N GLY A 234 12.24 20.41 -2.67
CA GLY A 234 13.37 21.09 -3.32
C GLY A 234 13.44 20.95 -4.84
N PHE A 235 12.57 20.14 -5.47
CA PHE A 235 12.57 19.89 -6.91
C PHE A 235 11.83 20.96 -7.70
N VAL A 236 12.46 21.47 -8.76
CA VAL A 236 11.94 22.61 -9.54
C VAL A 236 11.78 22.29 -11.03
N PRO A 237 10.84 22.94 -11.74
CA PRO A 237 10.69 22.80 -13.19
C PRO A 237 11.84 23.45 -13.95
N MET A 238 12.11 22.98 -15.18
CA MET A 238 13.16 23.54 -16.05
C MET A 238 12.95 25.05 -16.31
N ALA A 239 11.71 25.50 -16.48
CA ALA A 239 11.40 26.92 -16.64
C ALA A 239 11.84 27.78 -15.43
N PHE A 240 11.85 27.21 -14.21
CA PHE A 240 12.41 27.90 -13.04
C PHE A 240 13.93 28.00 -13.13
N VAL A 241 14.59 26.92 -13.56
CA VAL A 241 16.04 26.86 -13.76
C VAL A 241 16.49 27.89 -14.81
N GLU A 242 15.78 27.99 -15.92
CA GLU A 242 16.09 28.97 -17.00
C GLU A 242 15.89 30.42 -16.54
N LYS A 243 14.91 30.66 -15.66
CA LYS A 243 14.64 31.99 -15.10
C LYS A 243 15.66 32.43 -14.05
N HIS A 244 16.36 31.48 -13.42
CA HIS A 244 17.30 31.70 -12.33
C HIS A 244 18.71 31.14 -12.64
N PRO A 245 19.39 31.62 -13.70
CA PRO A 245 20.70 31.12 -14.09
C PRO A 245 21.82 31.40 -13.07
N GLU A 246 21.56 32.27 -12.08
CA GLU A 246 22.45 32.56 -10.97
C GLU A 246 22.56 31.43 -9.94
N ILE A 247 21.56 30.53 -9.88
CA ILE A 247 21.51 29.44 -8.92
C ILE A 247 22.24 28.22 -9.47
N LYS A 248 23.10 27.62 -8.65
CA LYS A 248 23.76 26.35 -8.97
C LYS A 248 22.85 25.17 -8.60
N PHE A 249 21.91 24.85 -9.48
CA PHE A 249 21.07 23.67 -9.31
C PHE A 249 21.88 22.39 -9.46
N ASN A 250 21.48 21.36 -8.72
CA ASN A 250 21.99 20.01 -8.94
C ASN A 250 21.03 19.25 -9.85
N HIS A 251 21.56 18.66 -10.92
CA HIS A 251 20.79 17.81 -11.82
C HIS A 251 20.95 16.35 -11.41
N LEU A 252 19.83 15.70 -11.08
CA LEU A 252 19.82 14.32 -10.58
C LEU A 252 19.68 13.33 -11.74
N LYS A 253 19.95 12.06 -11.46
CA LYS A 253 19.76 10.96 -12.42
C LYS A 253 19.07 9.81 -11.73
N TRP A 254 18.05 9.23 -12.37
CA TRP A 254 17.34 8.10 -11.83
C TRP A 254 16.79 7.16 -12.92
N GLY A 255 16.71 5.87 -12.60
CA GLY A 255 15.92 4.90 -13.38
C GLY A 255 16.31 4.70 -14.85
N GLY A 256 17.51 5.13 -15.27
CA GLY A 256 18.00 5.00 -16.65
C GLY A 256 17.20 5.81 -17.67
N PHE A 257 16.51 6.86 -17.23
CA PHE A 257 15.83 7.80 -18.12
C PHE A 257 16.81 8.76 -18.79
N ASP A 258 16.44 9.24 -19.99
CA ASP A 258 17.12 10.37 -20.61
C ASP A 258 17.18 11.57 -19.66
N GLU A 259 18.29 12.31 -19.71
CA GLU A 259 18.57 13.44 -18.84
C GLU A 259 17.42 14.46 -18.78
N LYS A 260 16.72 14.69 -19.91
CA LYS A 260 15.57 15.62 -19.99
C LYS A 260 14.38 15.27 -19.06
N TYR A 261 14.29 14.04 -18.57
CA TYR A 261 13.21 13.62 -17.66
C TYR A 261 13.62 13.61 -16.19
N ASN A 262 14.85 14.01 -15.85
CA ASN A 262 15.30 14.01 -14.46
C ASN A 262 15.06 15.37 -13.80
N ALA A 263 15.10 15.41 -12.47
CA ALA A 263 14.83 16.63 -11.71
C ALA A 263 16.07 17.48 -11.46
N TYR A 264 15.83 18.78 -11.39
CA TYR A 264 16.73 19.74 -10.78
C TYR A 264 16.31 19.96 -9.33
N VAL A 265 17.28 19.93 -8.42
CA VAL A 265 17.07 20.22 -6.99
C VAL A 265 17.81 21.50 -6.59
N LEU A 266 17.14 22.31 -5.77
CA LEU A 266 17.73 23.51 -5.18
C LEU A 266 18.87 23.14 -4.21
N PRO A 267 19.96 23.91 -4.18
CA PRO A 267 20.94 23.81 -3.10
C PRO A 267 20.30 24.35 -1.80
N PRO A 268 20.70 23.83 -0.62
CA PRO A 268 20.03 24.16 0.64
C PRO A 268 20.25 25.61 1.08
N ASP A 269 21.31 26.26 0.59
CA ASP A 269 21.59 27.68 0.86
C ASP A 269 20.82 28.64 -0.06
N SER A 270 20.06 28.14 -1.03
CA SER A 270 19.20 28.98 -1.87
C SER A 270 18.01 29.53 -1.06
N PRO A 271 17.78 30.86 -1.07
CA PRO A 271 16.64 31.45 -0.37
C PRO A 271 15.30 30.93 -0.91
N PHE A 272 15.26 30.51 -2.18
CA PHE A 272 14.08 29.96 -2.83
C PHE A 272 13.62 28.65 -2.20
N PHE A 273 14.49 27.88 -1.54
CA PHE A 273 14.06 26.62 -0.91
C PHE A 273 13.01 26.90 0.18
N VAL A 274 13.32 27.82 1.08
CA VAL A 274 12.42 28.20 2.19
C VAL A 274 11.23 28.99 1.66
N GLU A 275 11.42 29.89 0.69
CA GLU A 275 10.33 30.68 0.09
C GLU A 275 9.28 29.79 -0.58
N ILE A 276 9.71 28.86 -1.45
CA ILE A 276 8.81 27.97 -2.18
C ILE A 276 8.13 27.00 -1.20
N GLY A 277 8.86 26.44 -0.24
CA GLY A 277 8.26 25.54 0.75
C GLY A 277 7.22 26.23 1.62
N LYS A 278 7.50 27.47 2.05
CA LYS A 278 6.51 28.30 2.75
C LYS A 278 5.28 28.53 1.89
N MET A 279 5.45 28.95 0.63
CA MET A 279 4.33 29.18 -0.28
C MET A 279 3.49 27.92 -0.51
N PHE A 280 4.13 26.76 -0.60
CA PHE A 280 3.45 25.48 -0.76
C PHE A 280 2.58 25.15 0.45
N VAL A 281 3.12 25.25 1.66
CA VAL A 281 2.37 25.02 2.90
C VAL A 281 1.22 26.01 3.04
N GLU A 282 1.46 27.30 2.77
CA GLU A 282 0.41 28.34 2.81
C GLU A 282 -0.72 28.07 1.80
N GLU A 283 -0.40 27.70 0.55
CA GLU A 283 -1.43 27.38 -0.46
C GLU A 283 -2.16 26.07 -0.14
N TRP A 284 -1.46 25.07 0.41
CA TRP A 284 -2.10 23.84 0.89
C TRP A 284 -3.11 24.15 2.00
N GLU A 285 -2.71 24.88 3.04
CA GLU A 285 -3.58 25.18 4.18
C GLU A 285 -4.69 26.16 3.82
N LYS A 286 -4.46 27.06 2.87
CA LYS A 286 -5.50 27.93 2.32
C LYS A 286 -6.59 27.13 1.60
N GLU A 287 -6.21 26.08 0.87
CA GLU A 287 -7.17 25.21 0.18
C GLU A 287 -7.84 24.23 1.14
N PHE A 288 -7.06 23.50 1.93
CA PHE A 288 -7.52 22.31 2.67
C PHE A 288 -7.57 22.49 4.18
N GLY A 289 -7.21 23.65 4.71
CA GLY A 289 -7.08 23.91 6.14
C GLY A 289 -5.76 23.44 6.74
N LYS A 290 -5.49 23.89 7.97
CA LYS A 290 -4.26 23.59 8.73
C LYS A 290 -4.00 22.09 8.83
N ASN A 291 -2.74 21.68 8.71
CA ASN A 291 -2.31 20.29 8.89
C ASN A 291 -1.19 20.17 9.92
N ASP A 292 -1.09 19.03 10.59
CA ASP A 292 -0.08 18.82 11.64
C ASP A 292 1.20 18.14 11.09
N PHE A 293 1.05 17.31 10.05
CA PHE A 293 2.14 16.46 9.54
C PHE A 293 2.41 16.74 8.06
N TYR A 294 3.68 16.93 7.71
CA TYR A 294 4.09 17.21 6.34
C TYR A 294 5.22 16.29 5.89
N LEU A 295 5.00 15.58 4.78
CA LEU A 295 5.98 14.71 4.14
C LEU A 295 6.88 15.52 3.19
N SER A 296 8.19 15.44 3.39
CA SER A 296 9.18 15.98 2.46
C SER A 296 10.40 15.06 2.39
N ASP A 297 10.69 14.52 1.19
CA ASP A 297 11.81 13.62 0.93
C ASP A 297 12.64 14.08 -0.26
N SER A 298 13.85 14.59 -0.01
CA SER A 298 14.73 15.14 -1.06
C SER A 298 15.72 14.12 -1.65
N PHE A 299 15.93 12.96 -1.00
CA PHE A 299 17.02 12.03 -1.32
C PHE A 299 16.57 10.58 -1.53
N ASN A 300 15.31 10.39 -1.95
CA ASN A 300 14.79 9.05 -2.19
C ASN A 300 15.45 8.42 -3.42
N GLU A 301 16.27 7.38 -3.20
CA GLU A 301 17.00 6.62 -4.24
C GLU A 301 17.88 7.47 -5.18
N MET A 302 18.36 8.62 -4.69
CA MET A 302 19.22 9.52 -5.47
C MET A 302 20.56 9.71 -4.78
N GLU A 303 21.63 9.79 -5.58
CA GLU A 303 22.95 10.11 -5.08
C GLU A 303 23.05 11.61 -4.79
N LEU A 304 23.46 11.95 -3.57
CA LEU A 304 23.81 13.31 -3.22
C LEU A 304 25.09 13.73 -3.97
N PRO A 305 25.15 14.95 -4.53
CA PRO A 305 26.31 15.44 -5.29
C PRO A 305 27.44 15.88 -4.34
N VAL A 306 27.99 14.93 -3.59
CA VAL A 306 29.14 15.11 -2.70
C VAL A 306 30.37 14.43 -3.30
N ALA A 307 31.53 15.08 -3.20
CA ALA A 307 32.78 14.45 -3.58
C ALA A 307 33.04 13.25 -2.66
N LYS A 308 33.42 12.10 -3.24
CA LYS A 308 33.54 10.82 -2.50
C LYS A 308 34.46 10.88 -1.28
N ASP A 309 35.47 11.74 -1.31
CA ASP A 309 36.47 11.88 -0.25
C ASP A 309 36.23 13.10 0.66
N ASP A 310 35.19 13.90 0.42
CA ASP A 310 34.87 15.10 1.19
C ASP A 310 33.85 14.81 2.31
N THR A 311 34.33 14.13 3.36
CA THR A 311 33.47 13.75 4.50
C THR A 311 32.94 14.98 5.26
N GLU A 312 33.76 16.02 5.43
CA GLU A 312 33.35 17.25 6.11
C GLU A 312 32.28 18.01 5.29
N GLY A 313 32.50 18.18 3.99
CA GLY A 313 31.54 18.78 3.08
C GLY A 313 30.23 17.99 3.00
N LYS A 314 30.30 16.65 3.00
CA LYS A 314 29.12 15.78 3.08
C LYS A 314 28.28 16.07 4.32
N HIS A 315 28.89 16.04 5.50
CA HIS A 315 28.15 16.27 6.76
C HIS A 315 27.60 17.69 6.84
N LYS A 316 28.37 18.68 6.41
CA LYS A 316 27.91 20.07 6.33
C LYS A 316 26.69 20.19 5.42
N LEU A 317 26.76 19.65 4.21
CA LEU A 317 25.66 19.68 3.25
C LEU A 317 24.40 19.00 3.80
N LEU A 318 24.55 17.82 4.42
CA LEU A 318 23.44 17.10 5.06
C LEU A 318 22.78 17.91 6.18
N SER A 319 23.58 18.52 7.06
CA SER A 319 23.06 19.37 8.14
C SER A 319 22.29 20.58 7.61
N GLN A 320 22.78 21.21 6.54
CA GLN A 320 22.11 22.32 5.88
C GLN A 320 20.80 21.90 5.23
N TYR A 321 20.77 20.74 4.56
CA TYR A 321 19.53 20.22 4.00
C TYR A 321 18.49 19.90 5.07
N GLY A 322 18.88 19.21 6.14
CA GLY A 322 17.98 18.92 7.26
C GLY A 322 17.39 20.18 7.88
N GLU A 323 18.23 21.18 8.13
CA GLU A 323 17.80 22.49 8.64
C GLU A 323 16.84 23.19 7.66
N THR A 324 17.18 23.21 6.37
CA THR A 324 16.44 23.97 5.35
C THR A 324 15.08 23.34 5.05
N ILE A 325 14.99 22.01 4.97
CA ILE A 325 13.72 21.30 4.79
C ILE A 325 12.80 21.57 5.99
N TYR A 326 13.32 21.46 7.21
CA TYR A 326 12.54 21.78 8.41
C TYR A 326 12.08 23.25 8.41
N LYS A 327 12.97 24.18 8.07
CA LYS A 327 12.65 25.62 7.97
C LYS A 327 11.61 25.92 6.89
N SER A 328 11.65 25.24 5.75
CA SER A 328 10.70 25.47 4.66
C SER A 328 9.27 25.10 5.07
N ILE A 329 9.10 24.02 5.83
CA ILE A 329 7.81 23.61 6.39
C ILE A 329 7.38 24.57 7.51
N SER A 330 8.25 24.78 8.50
CA SER A 330 7.92 25.58 9.69
C SER A 330 7.71 27.07 9.39
N ALA A 331 8.27 27.60 8.30
CA ALA A 331 8.02 28.95 7.84
C ALA A 331 6.58 29.17 7.32
N GLY A 332 5.91 28.11 6.84
CA GLY A 332 4.49 28.12 6.49
C GLY A 332 3.59 27.77 7.68
N ASN A 333 3.99 26.78 8.49
CA ASN A 333 3.28 26.37 9.70
C ASN A 333 4.27 26.02 10.84
N PRO A 334 4.47 26.89 11.84
CA PRO A 334 5.40 26.67 12.95
C PRO A 334 5.08 25.46 13.84
N ASP A 335 3.81 25.02 13.85
CA ASP A 335 3.37 23.89 14.66
C ASP A 335 3.64 22.54 13.99
N ALA A 336 3.83 22.54 12.66
CA ALA A 336 3.97 21.34 11.86
C ALA A 336 5.16 20.44 12.27
N VAL A 337 4.97 19.14 12.06
CA VAL A 337 5.96 18.09 12.22
C VAL A 337 6.40 17.62 10.84
N TRP A 338 7.71 17.60 10.61
CA TRP A 338 8.29 17.02 9.42
C TRP A 338 8.26 15.49 9.51
N VAL A 339 7.59 14.85 8.56
CA VAL A 339 7.61 13.41 8.35
C VAL A 339 8.56 13.10 7.19
N THR A 340 9.41 12.09 7.34
CA THR A 340 10.29 11.61 6.26
C THR A 340 10.30 10.09 6.18
N GLN A 341 10.43 9.57 4.96
CA GLN A 341 10.60 8.16 4.69
C GLN A 341 12.04 7.72 4.99
N GLY A 342 12.21 6.78 5.92
CA GLY A 342 13.51 6.22 6.31
C GLY A 342 14.09 5.20 5.31
N TRP A 343 13.46 4.98 4.15
CA TRP A 343 13.91 4.02 3.14
C TRP A 343 15.37 4.22 2.75
N THR A 344 15.76 5.48 2.47
CA THR A 344 17.11 5.81 2.00
C THR A 344 18.19 5.41 3.02
N PHE A 345 17.90 5.49 4.32
CA PHE A 345 18.85 5.16 5.39
C PHE A 345 19.19 3.67 5.42
N GLY A 346 18.23 2.79 5.13
CA GLY A 346 18.49 1.35 4.99
C GLY A 346 19.01 0.95 3.61
N TYR A 347 18.38 1.47 2.55
CA TYR A 347 18.69 1.15 1.15
C TYR A 347 20.15 1.51 0.80
N HIS A 348 20.59 2.69 1.22
CA HIS A 348 21.95 3.19 1.03
C HIS A 348 22.73 3.22 2.36
N HIS A 349 22.62 2.17 3.18
CA HIS A 349 23.27 2.09 4.51
C HIS A 349 24.79 2.32 4.52
N SER A 350 25.49 2.07 3.40
CA SER A 350 26.93 2.40 3.28
C SER A 350 27.19 3.90 3.18
N PHE A 351 26.25 4.68 2.63
CA PHE A 351 26.34 6.14 2.56
C PHE A 351 25.74 6.76 3.82
N TRP A 352 24.59 6.26 4.27
CA TRP A 352 23.89 6.72 5.46
C TRP A 352 24.41 6.02 6.72
N ASP A 353 25.69 6.23 7.01
CA ASP A 353 26.30 5.84 8.28
C ASP A 353 25.75 6.69 9.46
N LYS A 354 26.23 6.38 10.67
CA LYS A 354 25.75 7.04 11.89
C LYS A 354 26.00 8.55 11.84
N GLU A 355 27.18 8.96 11.42
CA GLU A 355 27.61 10.34 11.35
C GLU A 355 26.80 11.13 10.32
N SER A 356 26.51 10.53 9.16
CA SER A 356 25.76 11.15 8.07
C SER A 356 24.30 11.37 8.43
N LEU A 357 23.64 10.36 9.01
CA LEU A 357 22.27 10.52 9.46
C LEU A 357 22.20 11.49 10.64
N THR A 358 23.14 11.43 11.59
CA THR A 358 23.22 12.42 12.69
C THR A 358 23.37 13.84 12.15
N ALA A 359 24.21 14.04 11.13
CA ALA A 359 24.39 15.35 10.50
C ALA A 359 23.08 15.90 9.93
N LEU A 360 22.33 15.09 9.16
CA LEU A 360 21.02 15.47 8.63
C LEU A 360 20.04 15.90 9.74
N LEU A 361 20.05 15.20 10.87
CA LEU A 361 19.09 15.39 11.96
C LEU A 361 19.49 16.49 12.97
N SER A 362 20.72 17.00 12.89
CA SER A 362 21.36 17.81 13.93
C SER A 362 20.69 19.17 14.22
N HIS A 363 20.04 19.77 13.23
CA HIS A 363 19.41 21.10 13.33
C HIS A 363 17.88 21.06 13.33
N VAL A 364 17.29 19.87 13.53
CA VAL A 364 15.84 19.69 13.61
C VAL A 364 15.45 19.40 15.06
N PRO A 365 14.47 20.09 15.67
CA PRO A 365 14.02 19.75 17.02
C PRO A 365 13.44 18.32 17.10
N ASP A 366 13.70 17.60 18.19
CA ASP A 366 13.29 16.20 18.35
C ASP A 366 11.78 15.98 18.29
N ASP A 367 11.00 16.95 18.76
CA ASP A 367 9.54 16.93 18.77
C ASP A 367 8.91 17.39 17.45
N LYS A 368 9.72 17.89 16.52
CA LYS A 368 9.30 18.42 15.20
C LYS A 368 9.62 17.49 14.04
N MET A 369 9.98 16.24 14.31
CA MET A 369 10.28 15.25 13.28
C MET A 369 9.74 13.86 13.64
N ILE A 370 9.23 13.15 12.63
CA ILE A 370 8.93 11.71 12.69
C ILE A 370 9.61 11.01 11.51
N ILE A 371 10.40 9.98 11.82
CA ILE A 371 11.00 9.10 10.80
C ILE A 371 10.16 7.84 10.66
N ILE A 372 9.73 7.52 9.45
CA ILE A 372 9.08 6.25 9.16
C ILE A 372 10.17 5.24 8.79
N ASP A 373 10.51 4.31 9.69
CA ASP A 373 11.46 3.24 9.41
C ASP A 373 10.78 2.20 8.50
N LEU A 374 10.92 2.42 7.19
CA LEU A 374 9.88 2.07 6.22
C LEU A 374 9.70 0.55 5.99
N GLY A 375 10.79 -0.20 5.87
CA GLY A 375 10.79 -1.58 5.37
C GLY A 375 11.61 -2.55 6.22
N ASN A 376 11.10 -2.90 7.42
CA ASN A 376 11.82 -3.71 8.39
C ASN A 376 12.03 -5.20 8.01
N GLU A 377 11.41 -5.67 6.92
CA GLU A 377 11.66 -6.98 6.31
C GLU A 377 12.91 -7.01 5.39
N PHE A 378 13.32 -5.86 4.84
CA PHE A 378 14.45 -5.78 3.90
C PHE A 378 15.81 -6.13 4.51
N PRO A 379 16.17 -5.68 5.72
CA PRO A 379 17.45 -6.02 6.34
C PRO A 379 17.69 -7.54 6.42
N LYS A 380 16.67 -8.31 6.87
CA LYS A 380 16.74 -9.77 6.95
C LYS A 380 16.77 -10.42 5.57
N TRP A 381 15.87 -10.02 4.68
CA TRP A 381 15.58 -10.81 3.48
C TRP A 381 16.35 -10.38 2.23
N VAL A 382 16.66 -9.09 2.12
CA VAL A 382 17.19 -8.47 0.90
C VAL A 382 18.62 -7.99 1.11
N TRP A 383 18.84 -7.10 2.10
CA TRP A 383 20.14 -6.43 2.28
C TRP A 383 21.14 -7.24 3.10
N LYS A 384 20.66 -8.19 3.92
CA LYS A 384 21.49 -8.99 4.84
C LYS A 384 22.26 -8.11 5.84
N THR A 385 21.57 -7.12 6.37
CA THR A 385 22.07 -6.14 7.35
C THR A 385 21.30 -6.22 8.66
N GLU A 386 21.77 -5.50 9.68
CA GLU A 386 20.96 -5.22 10.86
C GLU A 386 19.79 -4.28 10.52
N GLN A 387 18.70 -4.33 11.28
CA GLN A 387 17.58 -3.40 11.12
C GLN A 387 18.03 -1.95 11.33
N THR A 388 17.52 -1.06 10.48
CA THR A 388 17.93 0.35 10.42
C THR A 388 17.81 1.05 11.78
N TRP A 389 16.68 0.87 12.49
CA TRP A 389 16.50 1.45 13.82
C TRP A 389 17.52 0.97 14.86
N LYS A 390 18.03 -0.27 14.75
CA LYS A 390 19.08 -0.79 15.63
C LYS A 390 20.43 -0.16 15.27
N ALA A 391 20.74 -0.14 13.99
CA ALA A 391 21.98 0.45 13.46
C ALA A 391 22.10 1.95 13.80
N HIS A 392 20.98 2.67 13.84
CA HIS A 392 20.90 4.09 14.19
C HIS A 392 20.40 4.38 15.61
N GLU A 393 20.43 3.39 16.50
CA GLU A 393 20.18 3.57 17.93
C GLU A 393 18.86 4.29 18.27
N GLY A 394 17.78 3.94 17.56
CA GLY A 394 16.48 4.58 17.72
C GLY A 394 16.42 6.01 17.18
N PHE A 395 17.23 6.31 16.17
CA PHE A 395 17.28 7.60 15.46
C PHE A 395 17.60 8.79 16.37
N TYR A 396 18.53 8.60 17.30
CA TYR A 396 19.21 9.67 18.04
C TYR A 396 18.27 10.65 18.76
N GLY A 397 17.15 10.14 19.30
CA GLY A 397 16.18 10.93 20.07
C GLY A 397 14.96 11.40 19.27
N LYS A 398 14.99 11.30 17.94
CA LYS A 398 13.82 11.60 17.09
C LYS A 398 12.70 10.59 17.31
N LYS A 399 11.46 11.05 17.19
CA LYS A 399 10.29 10.16 17.14
C LYS A 399 10.35 9.33 15.87
N TRP A 400 9.94 8.07 15.96
CA TRP A 400 9.94 7.18 14.81
C TRP A 400 8.80 6.18 14.83
N ILE A 401 8.50 5.64 13.66
CA ILE A 401 7.45 4.65 13.41
C ILE A 401 8.10 3.39 12.86
N PHE A 402 7.84 2.24 13.48
CA PHE A 402 8.25 0.95 12.96
C PHE A 402 7.27 0.54 11.85
N SER A 403 7.75 0.46 10.61
CA SER A 403 6.93 0.11 9.44
C SER A 403 7.51 -1.05 8.64
N TYR A 404 6.64 -1.64 7.83
CA TYR A 404 6.95 -2.67 6.83
C TYR A 404 6.58 -2.19 5.42
N VAL A 405 7.23 -2.71 4.38
CA VAL A 405 6.82 -2.58 2.98
C VAL A 405 6.45 -3.96 2.43
N PRO A 406 5.28 -4.51 2.83
CA PRO A 406 4.92 -5.89 2.52
C PRO A 406 4.71 -6.14 1.02
N ASN A 407 4.64 -5.10 0.20
CA ASN A 407 4.47 -5.20 -1.24
C ASN A 407 5.36 -4.19 -2.00
N PHE A 408 5.99 -4.64 -3.08
CA PHE A 408 6.75 -3.83 -4.03
C PHE A 408 6.14 -3.91 -5.44
N GLY A 409 5.88 -2.77 -6.09
CA GLY A 409 5.34 -2.65 -7.44
C GLY A 409 3.89 -3.09 -7.63
N GLY A 410 3.17 -3.43 -6.55
CA GLY A 410 1.83 -4.02 -6.60
C GLY A 410 1.81 -5.46 -7.13
N LYS A 411 2.95 -6.16 -7.14
CA LYS A 411 3.03 -7.55 -7.60
C LYS A 411 2.11 -8.44 -6.77
N ASN A 412 1.46 -9.42 -7.40
CA ASN A 412 0.40 -10.21 -6.76
C ASN A 412 0.90 -11.48 -6.04
N LEU A 413 2.05 -12.03 -6.43
CA LEU A 413 2.50 -13.34 -5.94
C LEU A 413 2.74 -13.35 -4.43
N LEU A 414 2.54 -14.53 -3.84
CA LEU A 414 2.63 -14.71 -2.39
C LEU A 414 4.06 -14.45 -1.91
N THR A 415 4.21 -13.49 -1.00
CA THR A 415 5.48 -13.22 -0.32
C THR A 415 5.24 -12.46 0.98
N GLY A 416 6.00 -12.80 2.02
CA GLY A 416 5.95 -12.15 3.32
C GLY A 416 6.43 -13.08 4.42
N ASP A 417 6.89 -12.55 5.53
CA ASP A 417 7.29 -13.35 6.69
C ASP A 417 6.30 -13.09 7.83
N LEU A 418 5.27 -13.94 7.94
CA LEU A 418 4.23 -13.76 8.97
C LEU A 418 4.81 -13.81 10.38
N GLY A 419 5.88 -14.58 10.59
CA GLY A 419 6.59 -14.64 11.87
C GLY A 419 7.25 -13.32 12.23
N LEU A 420 7.91 -12.68 11.26
CA LEU A 420 8.49 -11.35 11.42
C LEU A 420 7.40 -10.30 11.69
N TYR A 421 6.29 -10.32 10.94
CA TYR A 421 5.19 -9.37 11.12
C TYR A 421 4.50 -9.49 12.47
N ALA A 422 4.38 -10.72 13.01
CA ALA A 422 3.76 -10.98 14.31
C ALA A 422 4.61 -10.53 15.52
N SER A 423 5.90 -10.26 15.36
CA SER A 423 6.83 -10.13 16.49
C SER A 423 7.84 -8.98 16.43
N ALA A 424 8.28 -8.52 15.26
CA ALA A 424 9.43 -7.62 15.16
C ALA A 424 9.16 -6.21 15.73
N SER A 425 7.96 -5.67 15.52
CA SER A 425 7.58 -4.37 16.12
C SER A 425 7.50 -4.44 17.65
N ILE A 426 7.11 -5.60 18.20
CA ILE A 426 7.05 -5.84 19.64
C ILE A 426 8.47 -5.91 20.23
N GLU A 427 9.43 -6.46 19.51
CA GLU A 427 10.85 -6.40 19.90
C GLU A 427 11.32 -4.94 20.00
N ALA A 428 11.01 -4.11 19.01
CA ALA A 428 11.34 -2.69 19.01
C ALA A 428 10.68 -1.96 20.20
N LEU A 429 9.41 -2.24 20.47
CA LEU A 429 8.63 -1.66 21.57
C LEU A 429 9.27 -1.93 22.94
N HIS A 430 9.77 -3.14 23.17
CA HIS A 430 10.41 -3.53 24.44
C HIS A 430 11.91 -3.28 24.49
N SER A 431 12.49 -2.68 23.43
CA SER A 431 13.89 -2.31 23.40
C SER A 431 14.16 -1.04 24.21
N LYS A 432 15.44 -0.75 24.48
CA LYS A 432 15.85 0.52 25.10
C LYS A 432 15.54 1.77 24.25
N TYR A 433 15.17 1.60 22.98
CA TYR A 433 14.80 2.68 22.06
C TYR A 433 13.28 2.87 21.93
N GLY A 434 12.49 2.04 22.63
CA GLY A 434 11.02 2.05 22.56
C GLY A 434 10.37 3.35 23.04
N GLU A 435 11.06 4.17 23.85
CA GLU A 435 10.51 5.45 24.33
C GLU A 435 10.16 6.42 23.20
N LYS A 436 10.97 6.42 22.12
CA LYS A 436 10.74 7.28 20.94
C LYS A 436 9.98 6.58 19.80
N LEU A 437 9.62 5.30 20.00
CA LEU A 437 8.77 4.56 19.08
C LEU A 437 7.31 5.00 19.27
N VAL A 438 6.90 6.01 18.51
CA VAL A 438 5.56 6.61 18.65
C VAL A 438 4.51 5.89 17.80
N GLY A 439 4.93 5.01 16.88
CA GLY A 439 3.99 4.38 15.98
C GLY A 439 4.41 3.04 15.41
N PHE A 440 3.43 2.41 14.81
CA PHE A 440 3.52 1.18 14.03
C PHE A 440 2.89 1.43 12.66
N GLY A 441 3.29 0.74 11.60
CA GLY A 441 2.59 0.91 10.33
C GLY A 441 2.97 -0.05 9.23
N SER A 442 2.39 0.21 8.06
CA SER A 442 2.81 -0.42 6.82
C SER A 442 2.72 0.56 5.66
N ALA A 443 3.69 0.49 4.76
CA ALA A 443 3.84 1.35 3.61
C ALA A 443 3.91 0.51 2.33
N PRO A 444 2.86 -0.25 1.97
CA PRO A 444 2.86 -1.09 0.77
C PRO A 444 2.93 -0.25 -0.50
N GLU A 445 3.80 -0.59 -1.46
CA GLU A 445 3.81 0.10 -2.75
C GLU A 445 2.52 -0.16 -3.53
N GLY A 446 1.91 -1.34 -3.40
CA GLY A 446 0.59 -1.62 -3.95
C GLY A 446 -0.29 -2.48 -3.05
N LEU A 447 -1.60 -2.25 -3.11
CA LEU A 447 -2.63 -2.87 -2.27
C LEU A 447 -3.35 -4.03 -3.01
N GLU A 448 -4.41 -4.56 -2.37
CA GLU A 448 -5.34 -5.52 -3.00
C GLU A 448 -4.67 -6.86 -3.37
N ASN A 449 -3.75 -7.32 -2.52
CA ASN A 449 -3.04 -8.60 -2.61
C ASN A 449 -2.62 -9.06 -1.21
N ASN A 450 -2.25 -10.33 -1.02
CA ASN A 450 -1.70 -10.87 0.24
C ASN A 450 -2.48 -10.42 1.51
N GLU A 451 -3.83 -10.46 1.46
CA GLU A 451 -4.70 -9.83 2.47
C GLU A 451 -4.39 -10.28 3.91
N VAL A 452 -4.01 -11.55 4.09
CA VAL A 452 -3.60 -12.12 5.38
C VAL A 452 -2.52 -11.28 6.11
N ILE A 453 -1.60 -10.64 5.36
CA ILE A 453 -0.56 -9.79 5.94
C ILE A 453 -1.18 -8.54 6.55
N TYR A 454 -2.07 -7.86 5.83
CA TYR A 454 -2.67 -6.61 6.29
C TYR A 454 -3.64 -6.83 7.45
N GLU A 455 -4.37 -7.95 7.44
CA GLU A 455 -5.21 -8.36 8.55
C GLU A 455 -4.37 -8.65 9.82
N LEU A 456 -3.17 -9.24 9.66
CA LEU A 456 -2.25 -9.49 10.78
C LEU A 456 -1.66 -8.18 11.30
N LEU A 457 -1.17 -7.32 10.40
CA LEU A 457 -0.55 -6.05 10.78
C LEU A 457 -1.54 -5.14 11.52
N ALA A 458 -2.80 -5.10 11.10
CA ALA A 458 -3.84 -4.36 11.82
C ALA A 458 -3.98 -4.82 13.28
N ASP A 459 -3.95 -6.12 13.54
CA ASP A 459 -4.06 -6.66 14.89
C ASP A 459 -2.78 -6.42 15.71
N VAL A 460 -1.60 -6.51 15.08
CA VAL A 460 -0.30 -6.19 15.73
C VAL A 460 -0.25 -4.73 16.19
N GLY A 461 -0.86 -3.80 15.45
CA GLY A 461 -0.97 -2.39 15.82
C GLY A 461 -1.72 -2.12 17.13
N TRP A 462 -2.41 -3.12 17.69
CA TRP A 462 -3.11 -3.07 18.97
C TRP A 462 -2.55 -4.01 20.03
N SER A 463 -1.41 -4.65 19.77
CA SER A 463 -0.79 -5.63 20.66
C SER A 463 0.45 -5.07 21.38
N LYS A 464 0.65 -5.52 22.63
CA LYS A 464 1.89 -5.31 23.41
C LYS A 464 2.79 -6.55 23.45
N SER A 465 2.36 -7.65 22.83
CA SER A 465 3.02 -8.95 22.84
C SER A 465 3.02 -9.55 21.43
N ALA A 466 3.96 -10.45 21.15
CA ALA A 466 3.97 -11.15 19.86
C ALA A 466 2.67 -11.97 19.69
N ILE A 467 2.13 -11.99 18.47
CA ILE A 467 0.92 -12.74 18.14
C ILE A 467 1.27 -14.22 17.94
N ASP A 468 0.49 -15.12 18.56
CA ASP A 468 0.55 -16.56 18.28
C ASP A 468 -0.11 -16.83 16.92
N LEU A 469 0.72 -17.15 15.92
CA LEU A 469 0.26 -17.36 14.56
C LEU A 469 -0.59 -18.62 14.39
N ASP A 470 -0.42 -19.67 15.20
CA ASP A 470 -1.23 -20.89 15.06
C ASP A 470 -2.67 -20.61 15.48
N LEU A 471 -2.85 -19.87 16.58
CA LEU A 471 -4.16 -19.40 17.03
C LEU A 471 -4.76 -18.36 16.08
N TRP A 472 -3.95 -17.36 15.71
CA TRP A 472 -4.41 -16.27 14.86
C TRP A 472 -4.84 -16.74 13.47
N LEU A 473 -4.11 -17.68 12.85
CA LEU A 473 -4.47 -18.22 11.53
C LEU A 473 -5.74 -19.07 11.59
N LYS A 474 -5.97 -19.78 12.70
CA LYS A 474 -7.23 -20.49 12.92
C LYS A 474 -8.40 -19.52 12.95
N GLU A 475 -8.29 -18.44 13.72
CA GLU A 475 -9.31 -17.40 13.83
C GLU A 475 -9.53 -16.68 12.49
N TYR A 476 -8.45 -16.34 11.79
CA TYR A 476 -8.49 -15.78 10.44
C TYR A 476 -9.25 -16.69 9.47
N CYS A 477 -8.93 -17.99 9.42
CA CYS A 477 -9.60 -18.92 8.51
C CYS A 477 -11.07 -19.12 8.84
N ILE A 478 -11.43 -19.19 10.13
CA ILE A 478 -12.84 -19.26 10.53
C ILE A 478 -13.57 -17.99 10.10
N ALA A 479 -12.98 -16.81 10.34
CA ALA A 479 -13.58 -15.54 9.96
C ALA A 479 -13.71 -15.37 8.45
N ARG A 480 -12.72 -15.85 7.68
CA ARG A 480 -12.65 -15.71 6.22
C ARG A 480 -13.48 -16.74 5.46
N TYR A 481 -13.41 -17.99 5.89
CA TYR A 481 -13.94 -19.13 5.13
C TYR A 481 -15.13 -19.81 5.79
N GLY A 482 -15.43 -19.46 7.06
CA GLY A 482 -16.43 -20.16 7.87
C GLY A 482 -15.92 -21.48 8.45
N GLY A 483 -14.64 -21.83 8.26
CA GLY A 483 -14.09 -23.09 8.78
C GLY A 483 -12.56 -23.18 8.70
N TYR A 484 -12.01 -24.09 9.49
CA TYR A 484 -10.58 -24.41 9.51
C TYR A 484 -10.35 -25.93 9.58
N PRO A 485 -10.63 -26.67 8.48
CA PRO A 485 -10.38 -28.11 8.42
C PRO A 485 -8.90 -28.45 8.70
N LYS A 486 -8.62 -29.67 9.15
CA LYS A 486 -7.23 -30.10 9.44
C LYS A 486 -6.27 -29.86 8.26
N LYS A 487 -6.71 -30.15 7.04
CA LYS A 487 -5.92 -29.92 5.83
C LYS A 487 -5.63 -28.43 5.56
N MET A 488 -6.56 -27.54 5.89
CA MET A 488 -6.33 -26.09 5.84
C MET A 488 -5.24 -25.67 6.82
N SER A 489 -5.25 -26.23 8.03
CA SER A 489 -4.19 -25.99 9.01
C SER A 489 -2.82 -26.48 8.53
N GLU A 490 -2.75 -27.66 7.92
CA GLU A 490 -1.53 -28.20 7.32
C GLU A 490 -1.06 -27.33 6.15
N ALA A 491 -1.97 -26.88 5.28
CA ALA A 491 -1.67 -25.95 4.18
C ALA A 491 -1.04 -24.65 4.68
N TRP A 492 -1.63 -23.99 5.67
CA TRP A 492 -1.08 -22.74 6.22
C TRP A 492 0.27 -22.94 6.93
N SER A 493 0.49 -24.09 7.56
CA SER A 493 1.79 -24.45 8.14
C SER A 493 2.87 -24.55 7.06
N LEU A 494 2.56 -25.15 5.90
CA LEU A 494 3.47 -25.26 4.77
C LEU A 494 3.66 -23.93 4.03
N LEU A 495 2.62 -23.09 3.91
CA LEU A 495 2.77 -21.73 3.39
C LEU A 495 3.72 -20.90 4.26
N ARG A 496 3.65 -21.04 5.59
CA ARG A 496 4.57 -20.41 6.54
C ARG A 496 6.01 -20.94 6.47
N LYS A 497 6.24 -22.12 5.90
CA LYS A 497 7.59 -22.64 5.62
C LYS A 497 8.12 -22.19 4.26
N SER A 498 7.25 -21.65 3.41
CA SER A 498 7.55 -21.26 2.03
C SER A 498 7.26 -19.77 1.78
N SER A 499 6.22 -19.45 1.00
CA SER A 499 5.90 -18.09 0.55
C SER A 499 5.58 -17.11 1.68
N TYR A 500 4.97 -17.58 2.77
CA TYR A 500 4.66 -16.78 3.97
C TYR A 500 5.68 -16.94 5.11
N GLY A 501 6.81 -17.60 4.82
CA GLY A 501 8.00 -17.63 5.67
C GLY A 501 9.21 -16.91 5.06
N THR A 502 9.04 -16.29 3.88
CA THR A 502 10.11 -15.64 3.11
C THR A 502 9.61 -14.34 2.49
N PHE A 503 10.51 -13.38 2.29
CA PHE A 503 10.20 -12.12 1.60
C PHE A 503 11.13 -11.91 0.39
N TYR A 504 10.55 -11.52 -0.75
CA TYR A 504 11.28 -11.14 -1.96
C TYR A 504 10.78 -9.78 -2.46
N SER A 505 11.70 -8.92 -2.93
CA SER A 505 11.34 -7.61 -3.52
C SER A 505 10.80 -7.72 -4.96
N TYR A 506 11.12 -8.83 -5.64
CA TYR A 506 10.72 -9.11 -7.02
C TYR A 506 10.03 -10.48 -7.16
N PRO A 507 8.89 -10.70 -6.49
CA PRO A 507 8.06 -11.90 -6.60
C PRO A 507 7.32 -11.90 -7.93
N ARG A 508 8.03 -12.32 -8.97
CA ARG A 508 7.54 -12.44 -10.35
C ARG A 508 8.19 -13.65 -11.01
N PHE A 509 7.57 -14.16 -12.06
CA PHE A 509 8.07 -15.28 -12.83
C PHE A 509 8.98 -14.85 -13.98
N THR A 510 9.82 -15.76 -14.47
CA THR A 510 10.68 -15.54 -15.63
C THR A 510 9.86 -15.33 -16.91
N TRP A 511 8.72 -16.01 -17.05
CA TRP A 511 7.84 -15.79 -18.19
C TRP A 511 7.24 -14.37 -18.23
N GLN A 512 7.14 -13.66 -17.09
CA GLN A 512 6.68 -12.26 -17.11
C GLN A 512 7.71 -11.33 -17.74
N THR A 513 9.01 -11.66 -17.68
CA THR A 513 10.10 -10.85 -18.23
C THR A 513 10.58 -11.32 -19.60
N ALA A 514 10.04 -12.44 -20.11
CA ALA A 514 10.47 -13.19 -21.30
C ALA A 514 11.92 -13.72 -21.26
N VAL A 515 12.83 -13.06 -20.56
CA VAL A 515 14.19 -13.51 -20.30
C VAL A 515 14.55 -13.23 -18.84
N PRO A 516 15.51 -13.97 -18.24
CA PRO A 516 15.98 -13.66 -16.90
C PRO A 516 16.44 -12.20 -16.78
N ASP A 517 15.83 -11.44 -15.87
CA ASP A 517 16.25 -10.06 -15.62
C ASP A 517 17.55 -10.05 -14.81
N SER A 518 18.59 -9.48 -15.41
CA SER A 518 19.94 -9.41 -14.84
C SER A 518 20.10 -8.34 -13.75
N ARG A 519 19.20 -7.33 -13.70
CA ARG A 519 19.22 -6.26 -12.68
C ARG A 519 18.38 -6.63 -11.47
N ARG A 520 17.22 -7.24 -11.72
CA ARG A 520 16.20 -7.52 -10.70
C ARG A 520 15.82 -8.99 -10.75
N LYS A 521 16.56 -9.81 -10.01
CA LYS A 521 16.35 -11.26 -10.01
C LYS A 521 14.91 -11.61 -9.60
N SER A 522 14.15 -12.11 -10.57
CA SER A 522 12.83 -12.70 -10.36
C SER A 522 12.94 -13.88 -9.40
N LYS A 523 12.17 -13.85 -8.30
CA LYS A 523 12.22 -14.91 -7.29
C LYS A 523 10.88 -15.09 -6.61
N VAL A 524 10.37 -16.31 -6.68
CA VAL A 524 9.14 -16.78 -6.03
C VAL A 524 9.48 -18.07 -5.30
N ASP A 525 8.81 -18.35 -4.18
CA ASP A 525 8.93 -19.66 -3.56
C ASP A 525 8.09 -20.68 -4.35
N MET A 526 8.79 -21.60 -5.02
CA MET A 526 8.21 -22.72 -5.76
C MET A 526 8.69 -24.05 -5.17
N SER A 527 8.85 -24.11 -3.85
CA SER A 527 9.23 -25.32 -3.12
C SER A 527 8.13 -26.38 -3.15
N ASP A 528 8.49 -27.62 -2.83
CA ASP A 528 7.51 -28.71 -2.65
C ASP A 528 6.49 -28.37 -1.55
N ASP A 529 6.92 -27.67 -0.50
CA ASP A 529 6.03 -27.17 0.56
C ASP A 529 4.98 -26.20 0.00
N PHE A 530 5.35 -25.28 -0.91
CA PHE A 530 4.41 -24.38 -1.56
C PHE A 530 3.38 -25.13 -2.41
N PHE A 531 3.82 -26.03 -3.29
CA PHE A 531 2.93 -26.80 -4.15
C PHE A 531 1.98 -27.67 -3.32
N HIS A 532 2.51 -28.38 -2.31
CA HIS A 532 1.71 -29.23 -1.45
C HIS A 532 0.72 -28.45 -0.58
N ALA A 533 1.09 -27.25 -0.14
CA ALA A 533 0.17 -26.37 0.59
C ALA A 533 -1.07 -26.03 -0.24
N ILE A 534 -0.90 -25.70 -1.52
CA ILE A 534 -2.00 -25.35 -2.42
C ILE A 534 -2.88 -26.57 -2.70
N GLU A 535 -2.28 -27.75 -2.89
CA GLU A 535 -3.03 -29.01 -3.05
C GLU A 535 -3.91 -29.29 -1.82
N LEU A 536 -3.36 -29.14 -0.61
CA LEU A 536 -4.11 -29.33 0.64
C LEU A 536 -5.21 -28.28 0.80
N PHE A 537 -4.91 -27.01 0.49
CA PHE A 537 -5.88 -25.91 0.52
C PHE A 537 -7.07 -26.23 -0.38
N LEU A 538 -6.81 -26.53 -1.67
CA LEU A 538 -7.84 -26.84 -2.66
C LEU A 538 -8.64 -28.10 -2.31
N SER A 539 -8.04 -29.07 -1.63
CA SER A 539 -8.75 -30.27 -1.18
C SER A 539 -9.79 -30.00 -0.07
N CYS A 540 -9.89 -28.77 0.42
CA CYS A 540 -10.97 -28.32 1.31
C CYS A 540 -12.22 -27.83 0.56
N SER A 541 -12.24 -27.91 -0.78
CA SER A 541 -13.31 -27.35 -1.62
C SER A 541 -14.69 -27.83 -1.22
N ASP A 542 -14.86 -29.13 -1.00
CA ASP A 542 -16.16 -29.71 -0.67
C ASP A 542 -16.73 -29.15 0.65
N ASN A 543 -15.86 -28.77 1.58
CA ASN A 543 -16.23 -28.23 2.89
C ASN A 543 -16.47 -26.71 2.88
N LEU A 544 -15.81 -25.98 1.97
CA LEU A 544 -15.71 -24.51 2.03
C LEU A 544 -16.22 -23.80 0.76
N LYS A 545 -16.72 -24.54 -0.23
CA LYS A 545 -17.24 -24.00 -1.50
C LYS A 545 -18.40 -23.02 -1.37
N GLU A 546 -19.05 -22.91 -0.21
CA GLU A 546 -20.11 -21.91 0.00
C GLU A 546 -19.51 -20.53 0.36
N SER A 547 -18.25 -20.46 0.80
CA SER A 547 -17.57 -19.19 1.06
C SER A 547 -16.99 -18.61 -0.23
N ASP A 548 -17.41 -17.41 -0.60
CA ASP A 548 -16.86 -16.69 -1.76
C ASP A 548 -15.39 -16.32 -1.56
N LEU A 549 -14.99 -15.93 -0.34
CA LEU A 549 -13.58 -15.68 -0.03
C LEU A 549 -12.72 -16.95 -0.16
N TYR A 550 -13.24 -18.12 0.19
CA TYR A 550 -12.54 -19.38 -0.08
C TYR A 550 -12.41 -19.63 -1.59
N LYS A 551 -13.47 -19.40 -2.37
CA LYS A 551 -13.42 -19.55 -3.84
C LYS A 551 -12.35 -18.64 -4.44
N TYR A 552 -12.30 -17.38 -4.02
CA TYR A 552 -11.34 -16.41 -4.56
C TYR A 552 -9.91 -16.80 -4.25
N ASP A 553 -9.60 -17.19 -3.00
CA ASP A 553 -8.26 -17.64 -2.62
C ASP A 553 -7.89 -18.96 -3.31
N ALA A 554 -8.84 -19.89 -3.46
CA ALA A 554 -8.64 -21.13 -4.20
C ALA A 554 -8.30 -20.87 -5.68
N ILE A 555 -9.02 -19.95 -6.33
CA ILE A 555 -8.78 -19.53 -7.72
C ILE A 555 -7.42 -18.84 -7.85
N GLU A 556 -7.07 -17.97 -6.90
CA GLU A 556 -5.78 -17.29 -6.86
C GLU A 556 -4.63 -18.30 -6.70
N PHE A 557 -4.71 -19.18 -5.70
CA PHE A 557 -3.68 -20.17 -5.42
C PHE A 557 -3.52 -21.18 -6.56
N ALA A 558 -4.63 -21.67 -7.13
CA ALA A 558 -4.57 -22.52 -8.32
C ALA A 558 -3.90 -21.82 -9.50
N SER A 559 -4.22 -20.54 -9.74
CA SER A 559 -3.58 -19.76 -10.80
C SER A 559 -2.08 -19.59 -10.56
N TYR A 560 -1.64 -19.31 -9.33
CA TYR A 560 -0.21 -19.23 -8.99
C TYR A 560 0.50 -20.57 -9.11
N TYR A 561 -0.16 -21.68 -8.75
CA TYR A 561 0.34 -23.03 -8.98
C TYR A 561 0.62 -23.27 -10.47
N LEU A 562 -0.36 -22.98 -11.33
CA LEU A 562 -0.24 -23.14 -12.78
C LEU A 562 0.84 -22.22 -13.36
N CYS A 563 0.91 -20.96 -12.92
CA CYS A 563 1.95 -20.01 -13.33
C CYS A 563 3.36 -20.45 -12.89
N ALA A 564 3.50 -21.06 -11.71
CA ALA A 564 4.76 -21.60 -11.22
C ALA A 564 5.20 -22.84 -12.03
N LYS A 565 4.28 -23.77 -12.32
CA LYS A 565 4.55 -24.90 -13.23
C LYS A 565 4.91 -24.43 -14.64
N ALA A 566 4.23 -23.39 -15.13
CA ALA A 566 4.54 -22.75 -16.40
C ALA A 566 5.96 -22.15 -16.38
N ASP A 567 6.38 -21.50 -15.29
CA ASP A 567 7.73 -20.94 -15.18
C ASP A 567 8.82 -22.02 -15.19
N LEU A 568 8.62 -23.13 -14.47
CA LEU A 568 9.54 -24.28 -14.49
C LEU A 568 9.71 -24.86 -15.90
N LEU A 569 8.62 -24.96 -16.67
CA LEU A 569 8.66 -25.40 -18.07
C LEU A 569 9.28 -24.34 -18.98
N TYR A 570 9.04 -23.06 -18.69
CA TYR A 570 9.57 -21.95 -19.47
C TYR A 570 11.09 -21.83 -19.37
N VAL A 571 11.65 -22.02 -18.16
CA VAL A 571 13.11 -22.07 -17.96
C VAL A 571 13.73 -23.18 -18.81
N LYS A 572 13.14 -24.39 -18.82
CA LYS A 572 13.58 -25.49 -19.70
C LYS A 572 13.44 -25.13 -21.19
N ALA A 573 12.39 -24.41 -21.57
CA ALA A 573 12.19 -23.95 -22.95
C ALA A 573 13.30 -22.97 -23.39
N LEU A 574 13.70 -22.05 -22.50
CA LEU A 574 14.81 -21.12 -22.72
C LEU A 574 16.13 -21.85 -22.89
N GLU A 575 16.42 -22.83 -22.04
CA GLU A 575 17.62 -23.69 -22.14
C GLU A 575 17.68 -24.40 -23.51
N LYS A 576 16.58 -25.03 -23.92
CA LYS A 576 16.49 -25.71 -25.23
C LYS A 576 16.65 -24.75 -26.40
N LYS A 577 16.09 -23.53 -26.31
CA LYS A 577 16.29 -22.48 -27.32
C LYS A 577 17.76 -22.08 -27.40
N GLN A 578 18.44 -21.88 -26.26
CA GLN A 578 19.85 -21.53 -26.19
C GLN A 578 20.75 -22.65 -26.77
N MET A 579 20.39 -23.91 -26.58
CA MET A 579 21.08 -25.06 -27.18
C MET A 579 20.80 -25.25 -28.69
N GLY A 580 19.96 -24.39 -29.30
CA GLY A 580 19.57 -24.52 -30.71
C GLY A 580 18.51 -25.60 -30.99
N ALA A 581 17.98 -26.27 -29.97
CA ALA A 581 16.95 -27.30 -30.08
C ALA A 581 15.54 -26.68 -30.26
N LYS A 582 15.35 -25.91 -31.35
CA LYS A 582 14.15 -25.08 -31.60
C LYS A 582 12.83 -25.85 -31.48
N ASN A 583 12.76 -27.08 -32.00
CA ASN A 583 11.55 -27.90 -31.95
C ASN A 583 11.18 -28.32 -30.52
N GLU A 584 12.15 -28.69 -29.69
CA GLU A 584 11.93 -29.03 -28.28
C GLU A 584 11.53 -27.78 -27.48
N ALA A 585 12.21 -26.66 -27.74
CA ALA A 585 11.91 -25.37 -27.11
C ALA A 585 10.47 -24.93 -27.40
N ASN A 586 10.01 -25.03 -28.66
CA ASN A 586 8.65 -24.67 -29.05
C ASN A 586 7.59 -25.62 -28.44
N LYS A 587 7.85 -26.92 -28.38
CA LYS A 587 6.95 -27.88 -27.69
C LYS A 587 6.79 -27.58 -26.20
N LEU A 588 7.86 -27.14 -25.54
CA LEU A 588 7.77 -26.68 -24.14
C LEU A 588 6.99 -25.38 -24.05
N LEU A 589 7.24 -24.42 -24.94
CA LEU A 589 6.50 -23.16 -24.98
C LEU A 589 4.99 -23.38 -25.17
N GLU A 590 4.57 -24.32 -26.03
CA GLU A 590 3.15 -24.66 -26.20
C GLU A 590 2.50 -25.10 -24.88
N LYS A 591 3.20 -25.88 -24.06
CA LYS A 591 2.71 -26.29 -22.73
C LYS A 591 2.65 -25.10 -21.76
N VAL A 592 3.67 -24.23 -21.78
CA VAL A 592 3.70 -22.99 -20.99
C VAL A 592 2.49 -22.13 -21.32
N VAL A 593 2.26 -21.88 -22.61
CA VAL A 593 1.12 -21.08 -23.09
C VAL A 593 -0.21 -21.70 -22.66
N ALA A 594 -0.36 -23.02 -22.78
CA ALA A 594 -1.58 -23.71 -22.35
C ALA A 594 -1.85 -23.50 -20.86
N LEU A 595 -0.85 -23.67 -19.98
CA LEU A 595 -1.00 -23.43 -18.54
C LEU A 595 -1.35 -21.96 -18.23
N LEU A 596 -0.67 -21.01 -18.87
CA LEU A 596 -0.90 -19.58 -18.67
C LEU A 596 -2.31 -19.16 -19.14
N GLN A 597 -2.83 -19.74 -20.22
CA GLN A 597 -4.20 -19.50 -20.66
C GLN A 597 -5.24 -20.00 -19.64
N GLN A 598 -4.98 -21.13 -18.97
CA GLN A 598 -5.88 -21.61 -17.91
C GLN A 598 -5.83 -20.69 -16.68
N ALA A 599 -4.63 -20.25 -16.27
CA ALA A 599 -4.47 -19.29 -15.18
C ALA A 599 -5.16 -17.94 -15.48
N ASP A 600 -4.99 -17.40 -16.69
CA ASP A 600 -5.67 -16.17 -17.14
C ASP A 600 -7.19 -16.28 -17.02
N LYS A 601 -7.74 -17.42 -17.46
CA LYS A 601 -9.19 -17.68 -17.44
C LYS A 601 -9.73 -17.89 -16.03
N LEU A 602 -8.97 -18.56 -15.15
CA LEU A 602 -9.33 -18.69 -13.74
C LEU A 602 -9.39 -17.31 -13.06
N LEU A 603 -8.36 -16.49 -13.24
CA LEU A 603 -8.26 -15.17 -12.63
C LEU A 603 -9.34 -14.19 -13.09
N LEU A 604 -10.00 -14.43 -14.22
CA LEU A 604 -11.17 -13.64 -14.61
C LEU A 604 -12.31 -13.73 -13.59
N SER A 605 -12.36 -14.81 -12.82
CA SER A 605 -13.34 -15.01 -11.75
C SER A 605 -12.88 -14.46 -10.40
N HIS A 606 -11.67 -13.89 -10.32
CA HIS A 606 -11.18 -13.20 -9.12
C HIS A 606 -11.61 -11.73 -9.12
N PRO A 607 -12.10 -11.17 -8.00
CA PRO A 607 -12.66 -9.81 -7.96
C PRO A 607 -11.63 -8.72 -8.31
N LEU A 608 -10.36 -8.93 -7.94
CA LEU A 608 -9.31 -7.91 -8.00
C LEU A 608 -8.26 -8.14 -9.09
N HIS A 609 -8.04 -9.37 -9.54
CA HIS A 609 -6.84 -9.74 -10.33
C HIS A 609 -7.11 -9.72 -11.82
N ARG A 610 -7.60 -8.56 -12.30
CA ARG A 610 -8.12 -8.42 -13.67
C ARG A 610 -7.75 -7.09 -14.29
N LEU A 611 -7.26 -7.13 -15.54
CA LEU A 611 -6.85 -5.95 -16.28
C LEU A 611 -8.03 -5.03 -16.64
N ASP A 612 -9.24 -5.57 -16.84
CA ASP A 612 -10.44 -4.77 -17.15
C ASP A 612 -10.75 -3.75 -16.07
N ARG A 613 -10.65 -4.14 -14.80
CA ARG A 613 -10.86 -3.22 -13.68
C ARG A 613 -9.88 -2.04 -13.71
N TRP A 614 -8.60 -2.31 -13.97
CA TRP A 614 -7.55 -1.28 -14.01
C TRP A 614 -7.72 -0.33 -15.20
N VAL A 615 -7.99 -0.88 -16.38
CA VAL A 615 -8.25 -0.10 -17.60
C VAL A 615 -9.51 0.74 -17.46
N GLU A 616 -10.59 0.17 -16.91
CA GLU A 616 -11.85 0.89 -16.70
C GLU A 616 -11.68 2.06 -15.73
N GLN A 617 -10.97 1.87 -14.62
CA GLN A 617 -10.64 2.96 -13.68
C GLN A 617 -9.92 4.11 -14.39
N ALA A 618 -8.88 3.82 -15.17
CA ALA A 618 -8.13 4.83 -15.90
C ALA A 618 -9.00 5.56 -16.95
N ARG A 619 -9.77 4.82 -17.74
CA ARG A 619 -10.67 5.40 -18.76
C ARG A 619 -11.79 6.24 -18.14
N ASN A 620 -12.23 5.93 -16.91
CA ASN A 620 -13.26 6.71 -16.22
C ASN A 620 -12.78 8.10 -15.77
N CYS A 621 -11.47 8.35 -15.76
CA CYS A 621 -10.92 9.69 -15.54
C CYS A 621 -10.97 10.60 -16.78
N GLY A 622 -11.18 10.06 -17.99
CA GLY A 622 -11.18 10.82 -19.24
C GLY A 622 -12.57 11.35 -19.63
N GLN A 623 -12.65 12.62 -20.04
CA GLN A 623 -13.89 13.25 -20.49
C GLN A 623 -14.11 13.12 -22.01
N SER A 624 -13.02 12.93 -22.76
CA SER A 624 -13.03 12.69 -24.21
C SER A 624 -12.36 11.35 -24.58
N VAL A 625 -12.61 10.82 -25.78
CA VAL A 625 -11.96 9.57 -26.24
C VAL A 625 -10.43 9.67 -26.18
N VAL A 626 -9.87 10.84 -26.54
CA VAL A 626 -8.42 11.09 -26.50
C VAL A 626 -7.88 11.01 -25.07
N GLU A 627 -8.56 11.61 -24.08
CA GLU A 627 -8.15 11.50 -22.68
C GLU A 627 -8.31 10.08 -22.13
N LYS A 628 -9.38 9.37 -22.51
CA LYS A 628 -9.59 7.98 -22.08
C LYS A 628 -8.46 7.08 -22.58
N ASP A 629 -8.08 7.23 -23.85
CA ASP A 629 -7.00 6.47 -24.47
C ASP A 629 -5.63 6.85 -23.85
N PHE A 630 -5.43 8.13 -23.51
CA PHE A 630 -4.24 8.61 -22.80
C PHE A 630 -4.09 7.96 -21.41
N TYR A 631 -5.13 8.01 -20.57
CA TYR A 631 -5.08 7.43 -19.23
C TYR A 631 -4.93 5.91 -19.28
N GLU A 632 -5.60 5.23 -20.22
CA GLU A 632 -5.40 3.79 -20.42
C GLU A 632 -3.96 3.46 -20.80
N ALA A 633 -3.36 4.21 -21.74
CA ALA A 633 -1.98 4.00 -22.14
C ALA A 633 -1.03 4.18 -20.95
N ASN A 634 -1.20 5.24 -20.15
CA ASN A 634 -0.41 5.46 -18.94
C ASN A 634 -0.59 4.33 -17.91
N ALA A 635 -1.82 3.88 -17.69
CA ALA A 635 -2.15 2.78 -16.79
C ALA A 635 -1.48 1.46 -17.21
N LYS A 636 -1.54 1.12 -18.50
CA LYS A 636 -0.89 -0.09 -19.04
C LYS A 636 0.62 0.03 -19.03
N ARG A 637 1.17 1.19 -19.37
CA ARG A 637 2.61 1.45 -19.35
C ARG A 637 3.19 1.20 -17.96
N LEU A 638 2.59 1.75 -16.91
CA LEU A 638 3.09 1.61 -15.54
C LEU A 638 3.27 0.14 -15.13
N ILE A 639 2.30 -0.72 -15.43
CA ILE A 639 2.35 -2.14 -15.03
C ILE A 639 3.13 -3.05 -15.98
N THR A 640 3.70 -2.48 -17.06
CA THR A 640 4.44 -3.22 -18.10
C THR A 640 5.82 -2.62 -18.33
N THR A 641 6.01 -1.81 -19.37
CA THR A 641 7.32 -1.26 -19.76
C THR A 641 7.83 -0.20 -18.80
N TRP A 642 6.93 0.45 -18.06
CA TRP A 642 7.17 1.50 -17.06
C TRP A 642 7.84 2.76 -17.66
N GLY A 643 9.06 2.60 -18.15
CA GLY A 643 9.94 3.61 -18.74
C GLY A 643 11.39 3.37 -18.28
N GLY A 644 12.35 4.01 -18.95
CA GLY A 644 13.77 3.90 -18.62
C GLY A 644 14.23 2.43 -18.58
N ILE A 645 14.85 2.03 -17.47
CA ILE A 645 15.27 0.64 -17.21
C ILE A 645 14.33 -0.11 -16.24
N GLN A 646 13.07 0.32 -16.10
CA GLN A 646 12.12 -0.19 -15.10
C GLN A 646 11.11 -1.22 -15.64
N GLU A 647 11.40 -1.82 -16.80
CA GLU A 647 10.51 -2.79 -17.43
C GLU A 647 10.18 -3.97 -16.52
N ASP A 648 8.90 -4.31 -16.49
CA ASP A 648 8.28 -5.37 -15.69
C ASP A 648 8.53 -5.21 -14.17
N TYR A 649 8.87 -4.01 -13.67
CA TYR A 649 9.00 -3.75 -12.24
C TYR A 649 7.66 -3.92 -11.52
N ALA A 650 6.56 -3.47 -12.13
CA ALA A 650 5.21 -3.53 -11.56
C ALA A 650 4.34 -4.63 -12.19
N ALA A 651 5.00 -5.70 -12.67
CA ALA A 651 4.36 -6.83 -13.31
C ALA A 651 3.25 -7.42 -12.44
N ARG A 652 2.08 -7.63 -13.05
CA ARG A 652 0.91 -8.23 -12.41
C ARG A 652 0.64 -9.63 -12.92
N THR A 653 -0.02 -10.44 -12.10
CA THR A 653 -0.55 -11.75 -12.50
C THR A 653 -2.07 -11.60 -12.62
N TRP A 654 -2.50 -10.95 -13.70
CA TRP A 654 -3.91 -10.59 -13.93
C TRP A 654 -4.46 -11.26 -15.17
N SER A 655 -5.75 -11.60 -15.11
CA SER A 655 -6.53 -11.95 -16.32
C SER A 655 -6.48 -10.79 -17.33
N GLY A 656 -6.40 -11.12 -18.61
CA GLY A 656 -6.17 -10.18 -19.70
C GLY A 656 -4.69 -9.86 -19.90
N LEU A 657 -3.94 -9.56 -18.84
CA LEU A 657 -2.52 -9.25 -18.96
C LEU A 657 -1.68 -10.51 -19.28
N ILE A 658 -2.02 -11.66 -18.69
CA ILE A 658 -1.40 -12.96 -19.02
C ILE A 658 -1.63 -13.31 -20.48
N LYS A 659 -2.88 -13.32 -20.91
CA LYS A 659 -3.27 -13.71 -22.27
C LYS A 659 -2.80 -12.73 -23.34
N ASP A 660 -3.01 -11.43 -23.14
CA ASP A 660 -2.88 -10.43 -24.20
C ASP A 660 -1.57 -9.65 -24.17
N TYR A 661 -0.81 -9.70 -23.07
CA TYR A 661 0.51 -9.06 -22.97
C TYR A 661 1.65 -10.08 -22.85
N TYR A 662 1.66 -10.91 -21.81
CA TYR A 662 2.81 -11.78 -21.54
C TYR A 662 2.95 -12.93 -22.56
N ILE A 663 1.89 -13.67 -22.85
CA ILE A 663 1.95 -14.79 -23.83
C ILE A 663 2.48 -14.35 -25.20
N PRO A 664 1.98 -13.25 -25.82
CA PRO A 664 2.52 -12.76 -27.07
C PRO A 664 4.01 -12.39 -27.00
N ARG A 665 4.48 -11.81 -25.89
CA ARG A 665 5.91 -11.51 -25.70
C ARG A 665 6.76 -12.77 -25.75
N LEU A 666 6.30 -13.87 -25.12
CA LEU A 666 7.00 -15.16 -25.18
C LEU A 666 7.10 -15.67 -26.63
N GLN A 667 5.99 -15.60 -27.38
CA GLN A 667 5.92 -16.06 -28.77
C GLN A 667 6.81 -15.23 -29.70
N LEU A 668 6.84 -13.91 -29.52
CA LEU A 668 7.74 -13.01 -30.25
C LEU A 668 9.21 -13.35 -29.98
N TYR A 669 9.57 -13.56 -28.72
CA TYR A 669 10.91 -13.95 -28.32
C TYR A 669 11.34 -15.29 -28.94
N PHE A 670 10.46 -16.29 -28.95
CA PHE A 670 10.76 -17.59 -29.57
C PHE A 670 10.83 -17.53 -31.11
N SER A 671 10.14 -16.57 -31.72
CA SER A 671 10.17 -16.29 -33.15
C SER A 671 11.33 -15.38 -33.59
N ASP A 672 12.23 -15.01 -32.68
CA ASP A 672 13.36 -14.10 -32.92
C ASP A 672 12.93 -12.70 -33.44
N LYS A 673 11.70 -12.27 -33.10
CA LYS A 673 11.15 -10.94 -33.45
C LYS A 673 11.37 -9.95 -32.31
N LYS A 674 11.61 -8.68 -32.66
CA LYS A 674 11.69 -7.59 -31.67
C LYS A 674 10.33 -7.35 -31.03
N LYS A 675 10.31 -7.14 -29.71
CA LYS A 675 9.09 -6.92 -28.92
C LYS A 675 8.78 -5.44 -28.66
N ASP A 676 9.78 -4.56 -28.68
CA ASP A 676 9.63 -3.18 -28.19
C ASP A 676 8.54 -2.39 -28.95
N ASP A 677 8.57 -2.40 -30.29
CA ASP A 677 7.53 -1.74 -31.12
C ASP A 677 6.13 -2.36 -30.90
N TRP A 678 6.08 -3.66 -30.59
CA TRP A 678 4.83 -4.36 -30.31
C TRP A 678 4.30 -3.99 -28.91
N GLU A 679 5.16 -3.92 -27.90
CA GLU A 679 4.80 -3.52 -26.53
C GLU A 679 4.24 -2.09 -26.54
N GLU A 680 4.91 -1.16 -27.22
CA GLU A 680 4.43 0.21 -27.35
C GLU A 680 3.07 0.27 -28.05
N LYS A 681 2.91 -0.47 -29.16
CA LYS A 681 1.63 -0.55 -29.86
C LYS A 681 0.52 -1.13 -28.99
N TRP A 682 0.81 -2.16 -28.19
CA TRP A 682 -0.16 -2.75 -27.25
C TRP A 682 -0.58 -1.73 -26.18
N ILE A 683 0.38 -0.97 -25.65
CA ILE A 683 0.14 0.10 -24.68
C ILE A 683 -0.78 1.17 -25.26
N THR A 684 -0.52 1.64 -26.49
CA THR A 684 -1.30 2.74 -27.08
C THR A 684 -2.61 2.31 -27.75
N THR A 685 -2.87 1.01 -27.88
CA THR A 685 -4.11 0.50 -28.49
C THR A 685 -5.16 0.25 -27.41
N PRO A 686 -6.38 0.84 -27.49
CA PRO A 686 -7.44 0.58 -26.52
C PRO A 686 -7.74 -0.92 -26.38
N TRP A 687 -7.76 -1.40 -25.14
CA TRP A 687 -7.91 -2.81 -24.79
C TRP A 687 -9.33 -3.10 -24.30
N HIS A 688 -9.81 -4.30 -24.60
CA HIS A 688 -11.06 -4.85 -24.07
C HIS A 688 -10.87 -6.33 -23.81
N ASN A 689 -11.50 -6.83 -22.75
CA ASN A 689 -11.38 -8.24 -22.39
C ASN A 689 -12.13 -9.11 -23.41
N THR A 690 -11.49 -10.20 -23.82
CA THR A 690 -12.05 -11.22 -24.74
C THR A 690 -12.02 -12.62 -24.13
N THR A 691 -11.68 -12.74 -22.85
CA THR A 691 -11.69 -14.00 -22.11
C THR A 691 -13.09 -14.26 -21.56
N GLU A 692 -13.57 -15.49 -21.73
CA GLU A 692 -14.82 -15.97 -21.13
C GLU A 692 -14.49 -16.73 -19.85
N PRO A 693 -15.24 -16.55 -18.74
CA PRO A 693 -14.97 -17.25 -17.48
C PRO A 693 -15.28 -18.75 -17.59
N PHE A 694 -14.79 -19.53 -16.63
CA PHE A 694 -15.30 -20.89 -16.44
C PHE A 694 -16.73 -20.84 -15.88
N GLN A 695 -17.54 -21.83 -16.23
CA GLN A 695 -18.89 -21.96 -15.65
C GLN A 695 -18.80 -22.29 -14.15
N GLU A 696 -17.89 -23.20 -13.80
CA GLU A 696 -17.60 -23.58 -12.41
C GLU A 696 -16.10 -23.36 -12.12
N PRO A 697 -15.67 -22.12 -11.82
CA PRO A 697 -14.25 -21.79 -11.67
C PRO A 697 -13.53 -22.56 -10.57
N LEU A 698 -14.21 -22.85 -9.44
CA LEU A 698 -13.62 -23.61 -8.33
C LEU A 698 -13.34 -25.07 -8.74
N ASP A 699 -14.29 -25.72 -9.39
CA ASP A 699 -14.14 -27.11 -9.82
C ASP A 699 -13.02 -27.25 -10.86
N GLU A 700 -12.94 -26.31 -11.80
CA GLU A 700 -11.84 -26.26 -12.77
C GLU A 700 -10.50 -25.93 -12.10
N ALA A 701 -10.45 -25.07 -11.08
CA ALA A 701 -9.22 -24.83 -10.31
C ALA A 701 -8.68 -26.12 -9.66
N VAL A 702 -9.54 -26.89 -8.99
CA VAL A 702 -9.16 -28.17 -8.36
C VAL A 702 -8.69 -29.19 -9.39
N LYS A 703 -9.38 -29.29 -10.53
CA LYS A 703 -9.02 -30.19 -11.64
C LYS A 703 -7.69 -29.82 -12.28
N LEU A 704 -7.49 -28.54 -12.61
CA LEU A 704 -6.29 -28.05 -13.27
C LEU A 704 -5.04 -28.25 -12.40
N VAL A 705 -5.13 -28.01 -11.09
CA VAL A 705 -4.01 -28.29 -10.17
C VAL A 705 -3.69 -29.78 -10.13
N ARG A 706 -4.71 -30.65 -10.02
CA ARG A 706 -4.54 -32.11 -10.04
C ARG A 706 -3.83 -32.59 -11.29
N ASP A 707 -4.21 -32.08 -12.46
CA ASP A 707 -3.61 -32.44 -13.73
C ASP A 707 -2.16 -31.93 -13.85
N ALA A 708 -1.84 -30.82 -13.17
CA ALA A 708 -0.51 -30.20 -13.17
C ALA A 708 0.46 -30.76 -12.10
N VAL A 709 0.02 -31.66 -11.20
CA VAL A 709 0.90 -32.30 -10.18
C VAL A 709 2.08 -33.03 -10.82
N ALA A 710 1.86 -33.71 -11.94
CA ALA A 710 2.87 -34.53 -12.61
C ALA A 710 3.88 -33.73 -13.46
N LEU A 711 3.71 -32.41 -13.58
CA LEU A 711 4.59 -31.50 -14.33
C LEU A 711 5.75 -30.99 -13.46
#